data_AF-A0A0A8EBI2-F1
#
_entry.id   AF-A0A0A8EBI2-F1
#
_cell.length_a   1.000
_cell.length_b   1.000
_cell.length_c   1.000
_cell.angle_alpha   90.00
_cell.angle_beta   90.00
_cell.angle_gamma   90.00
#
_symmetry.space_group_name_H-M   'P 1'
#
loop_
_entity.id
_entity.type
_entity.pdbx_description
1 polymer ?
#
loop_
_entity_poly.entity_id
_entity_poly.type
_entity_poly.pdbx_seq_one_letter_code
_entity_poly.pdbx_strand_id
1 'polypeptide(L)'
;MRTRGAVAVAPEDDQDPDAAAVWGLVRTARTEHPGRFVLVDLDRPGDPEDADSALELALGTGEPEIAIRGGQAFAPRLARVTRTGDRPALAGGTVLITGGTGVLGRELARHLVTEHGVRHLVLAGRRGGTAALDSGLEDLTGTAEITVVACDVADRAALAELLAAIPAHRPLTAVIHAAGVLDDGTVRSLTAERLDAVLRPKVEGARNLHELTEHLDLAAFVLFSSVAGVLGTPGQANYAAANAWLDGLAQHRRSRGLPASSMAWGLWAQDTGMTGRLGDTDRARLRRTGLVPMSREHGLALFDAALGTDLACTVPARFDLANVRAAGPERAPVWAGLLGVRRSAARPAAVAAAPVFVSGGERSVLDLVLATVGSVLGVERRVDPARAFRDIGFDSLSGVELRNRLTAATGVRLPATAVFDHPTPTALAGYLSGQLPDAVPGGRTPVAGPGPHDMDDPVVLVGASCRFPGGVSTMDELWALLAAGRDAITEFPADRGWNLDEVYHPEPGRGGRSYVRHGGFLDGIAEFDNGFFGVAPAEAVSMDPQQRILLELVWHALEDAGIDPTALRGTRTGVYLGLMGNDYARRAHRTPEDLTGDVSIGNAGSVASGRLAYTFGFHGPAITVDTACSSALVAMHQAAQALRAGECTVALAGGITVLTTPTLFVEFSQVGVLAPDGRCKPFDAAAEGTAWSEGAGLLVMERLSTARERGHRVLAVLRGSALNSDGASNGLTAPNGSAQQRVIRDALAVAGLAPGEVDAVEAHGTGTPLGDPIEATALLATYGQDRARPVLVGSAKSNLGHTQAAAGVAGVLKMVLAMRHGRLPATLHLNVPSPHVNWDDGAVRLLDEPMDWPRAGRPRRAAVSSFSLSGTNAHVILEEPEPQPEPEPEPATAGAPPLIPWVLSAATPEALPAQAEALLRRLTDEDGNGAPSALDVAYSLATTRARLPARTVVLGTNTGELTAALRAGTGSTAVAVDGATAFLFSPARACSTRTWPRRSETGYRCSRRPSRRSPPSWTRCWTGRSPRSSGTDPVNAPTMRRPRCSRFRWRCSGCSPRWGCGRTRWPGTRSASSPQRTPRACSRWPTPAHWWPRAGG
;
A
#
# COMPACT_ATOMS: atom_id res chain seq x y z
N MET A 1 20.88 -21.92 -21.66
CA MET A 1 22.16 -21.23 -21.40
C MET A 1 23.28 -22.11 -21.90
N ARG A 2 24.21 -21.55 -22.67
CA ARG A 2 25.36 -22.26 -23.26
C ARG A 2 26.64 -21.92 -22.49
N THR A 3 27.50 -22.91 -22.25
CA THR A 3 28.86 -22.75 -21.70
C THR A 3 29.85 -23.62 -22.50
N ARG A 4 31.14 -23.55 -22.19
CA ARG A 4 32.16 -24.47 -22.71
C ARG A 4 33.09 -24.90 -21.58
N GLY A 5 33.35 -26.20 -21.44
CA GLY A 5 34.25 -26.75 -20.41
C GLY A 5 33.74 -26.61 -18.98
N ALA A 6 32.48 -26.24 -18.74
CA ALA A 6 31.94 -26.02 -17.40
C ALA A 6 31.71 -27.32 -16.60
N VAL A 7 31.71 -28.47 -17.27
CA VAL A 7 31.55 -29.80 -16.69
C VAL A 7 32.48 -30.81 -17.40
N ALA A 8 33.04 -31.75 -16.65
CA ALA A 8 33.71 -32.91 -17.21
C ALA A 8 32.71 -34.05 -17.52
N VAL A 9 32.98 -34.81 -18.58
CA VAL A 9 32.33 -36.11 -18.85
C VAL A 9 33.32 -37.28 -18.65
N ALA A 10 34.63 -37.02 -18.78
CA ALA A 10 35.71 -37.98 -18.58
C ALA A 10 36.70 -37.49 -17.51
N PRO A 11 37.39 -38.39 -16.76
CA PRO A 11 38.36 -38.01 -15.73
C PRO A 11 39.50 -37.11 -16.20
N GLU A 12 39.89 -37.21 -17.47
CA GLU A 12 40.93 -36.43 -18.13
C GLU A 12 40.48 -35.03 -18.60
N ASP A 13 39.19 -34.70 -18.56
CA ASP A 13 38.68 -33.40 -19.01
C ASP A 13 39.16 -32.25 -18.10
N ASP A 14 39.81 -31.25 -18.68
CA ASP A 14 40.17 -30.00 -17.99
C ASP A 14 38.96 -29.07 -17.84
N GLN A 15 38.22 -29.27 -16.75
CA GLN A 15 37.06 -28.45 -16.38
C GLN A 15 37.49 -27.02 -15.99
N ASP A 16 36.72 -26.04 -16.47
CA ASP A 16 36.82 -24.63 -16.13
C ASP A 16 36.12 -24.36 -14.78
N PRO A 17 36.84 -23.99 -13.70
CA PRO A 17 36.23 -23.76 -12.39
C PRO A 17 35.27 -22.54 -12.40
N ASP A 18 35.58 -21.51 -13.18
CA ASP A 18 34.79 -20.28 -13.24
C ASP A 18 33.48 -20.52 -13.99
N ALA A 19 33.51 -21.29 -15.08
CA ALA A 19 32.29 -21.75 -15.76
C ALA A 19 31.49 -22.77 -14.92
N ALA A 20 32.15 -23.60 -14.10
CA ALA A 20 31.48 -24.49 -13.15
C ALA A 20 30.71 -23.73 -12.06
N ALA A 21 31.23 -22.59 -11.58
CA ALA A 21 30.52 -21.71 -10.65
C ALA A 21 29.20 -21.18 -11.23
N VAL A 22 29.22 -20.80 -12.51
CA VAL A 22 28.03 -20.36 -13.24
C VAL A 22 26.97 -21.47 -13.31
N TRP A 23 27.39 -22.73 -13.50
CA TRP A 23 26.48 -23.89 -13.42
C TRP A 23 25.87 -24.06 -12.03
N GLY A 24 26.66 -23.90 -10.96
CA GLY A 24 26.15 -23.92 -9.57
C GLY A 24 25.07 -22.86 -9.32
N LEU A 25 25.30 -21.62 -9.77
CA LEU A 25 24.33 -20.54 -9.67
C LEU A 25 23.03 -20.87 -10.42
N VAL A 26 23.14 -21.34 -11.66
CA VAL A 26 21.99 -21.59 -12.55
C VAL A 26 21.22 -22.86 -12.15
N ARG A 27 21.86 -23.86 -11.53
CA ARG A 27 21.16 -24.98 -10.88
C ARG A 27 20.19 -24.48 -9.81
N THR A 28 20.60 -23.54 -8.96
CA THR A 28 19.68 -22.90 -8.01
C THR A 28 18.63 -22.03 -8.71
N ALA A 29 19.00 -21.26 -9.75
CA ALA A 29 18.02 -20.50 -10.54
C ALA A 29 16.94 -21.39 -11.16
N ARG A 30 17.28 -22.64 -11.51
CA ARG A 30 16.35 -23.66 -12.02
C ARG A 30 15.47 -24.29 -10.93
N THR A 31 15.94 -24.43 -9.70
CA THR A 31 15.08 -24.89 -8.59
C THR A 31 14.17 -23.78 -8.07
N GLU A 32 14.58 -22.51 -8.18
CA GLU A 32 13.72 -21.33 -7.95
C GLU A 32 12.72 -21.10 -9.10
N HIS A 33 13.10 -21.40 -10.34
CA HIS A 33 12.29 -21.19 -11.54
C HIS A 33 12.26 -22.44 -12.46
N PRO A 34 11.52 -23.51 -12.08
CA PRO A 34 11.42 -24.74 -12.87
C PRO A 34 10.95 -24.48 -14.30
N GLY A 35 11.54 -25.21 -15.26
CA GLY A 35 11.21 -25.13 -16.68
C GLY A 35 11.74 -23.89 -17.43
N ARG A 36 12.36 -22.91 -16.75
CA ARG A 36 12.85 -21.67 -17.40
C ARG A 36 14.26 -21.75 -17.99
N PHE A 37 15.12 -22.64 -17.49
CA PHE A 37 16.48 -22.76 -17.99
C PHE A 37 16.86 -24.22 -18.24
N VAL A 38 17.55 -24.44 -19.36
CA VAL A 38 18.31 -25.65 -19.69
C VAL A 38 19.79 -25.24 -19.76
N LEU A 39 20.67 -26.04 -19.16
CA LEU A 39 22.11 -25.86 -19.20
C LEU A 39 22.72 -26.79 -20.25
N VAL A 40 23.52 -26.22 -21.16
CA VAL A 40 24.19 -26.95 -22.24
C VAL A 40 25.67 -26.56 -22.26
N ASP A 41 26.56 -27.52 -22.05
CA ASP A 41 28.01 -27.32 -22.16
C ASP A 41 28.54 -27.90 -23.47
N LEU A 42 29.28 -27.10 -24.23
CA LEU A 42 29.77 -27.45 -25.57
C LEU A 42 31.29 -27.68 -25.56
N ASP A 43 31.79 -28.37 -26.58
CA ASP A 43 33.23 -28.54 -26.83
C ASP A 43 33.96 -27.18 -26.94
N ARG A 44 35.25 -27.17 -26.55
CA ARG A 44 36.19 -26.08 -26.91
C ARG A 44 36.50 -26.20 -28.43
N PRO A 45 36.75 -25.09 -29.14
CA PRO A 45 36.07 -24.82 -30.42
C PRO A 45 36.46 -25.69 -31.64
N GLY A 46 35.42 -26.28 -32.25
CA GLY A 46 35.20 -26.33 -33.71
C GLY A 46 34.13 -25.32 -34.15
N ASP A 47 33.73 -25.33 -35.42
CA ASP A 47 33.02 -24.26 -36.12
C ASP A 47 31.69 -23.76 -35.49
N PRO A 48 31.26 -22.51 -35.75
CA PRO A 48 30.00 -21.95 -35.23
C PRO A 48 28.73 -22.69 -35.68
N GLU A 49 28.75 -23.35 -36.85
CA GLU A 49 27.58 -24.02 -37.43
C GLU A 49 27.12 -25.25 -36.60
N ASP A 50 28.02 -25.91 -35.85
CA ASP A 50 27.67 -27.04 -34.99
C ASP A 50 26.85 -26.65 -33.75
N ALA A 51 26.87 -25.38 -33.34
CA ALA A 51 26.29 -24.93 -32.06
C ALA A 51 24.75 -24.93 -32.02
N ASP A 52 24.09 -24.80 -33.18
CA ASP A 52 22.64 -24.79 -33.28
C ASP A 52 22.07 -26.21 -33.46
N SER A 53 22.72 -27.08 -34.24
CA SER A 53 22.42 -28.52 -34.26
C SER A 53 22.60 -29.17 -32.88
N ALA A 54 23.64 -28.77 -32.13
CA ALA A 54 23.84 -29.16 -30.74
C ALA A 54 22.70 -28.67 -29.81
N LEU A 55 22.10 -27.51 -30.07
CA LEU A 55 20.96 -27.00 -29.30
C LEU A 55 19.66 -27.73 -29.65
N GLU A 56 19.40 -28.04 -30.91
CA GLU A 56 18.24 -28.87 -31.31
C GLU A 56 18.30 -30.25 -30.65
N LEU A 57 19.48 -30.89 -30.69
CA LEU A 57 19.74 -32.16 -30.01
C LEU A 57 19.47 -32.03 -28.51
N ALA A 58 20.00 -30.98 -27.86
CA ALA A 58 19.79 -30.74 -26.43
C ALA A 58 18.30 -30.58 -26.07
N LEU A 59 17.57 -29.71 -26.78
CA LEU A 59 16.15 -29.47 -26.55
C LEU A 59 15.29 -30.72 -26.81
N GLY A 60 15.68 -31.57 -27.77
CA GLY A 60 15.01 -32.82 -28.09
C GLY A 60 15.08 -33.91 -27.01
N THR A 61 16.05 -33.85 -26.08
CA THR A 61 16.19 -34.86 -25.02
C THR A 61 15.22 -34.70 -23.85
N GLY A 62 14.73 -33.49 -23.61
CA GLY A 62 14.02 -33.13 -22.37
C GLY A 62 14.91 -33.15 -21.10
N GLU A 63 16.23 -33.28 -21.23
CA GLU A 63 17.16 -33.22 -20.11
C GLU A 63 17.52 -31.76 -19.75
N PRO A 64 17.58 -31.40 -18.46
CA PRO A 64 17.76 -30.01 -18.06
C PRO A 64 19.23 -29.57 -17.97
N GLU A 65 20.16 -30.54 -18.02
CA GLU A 65 21.61 -30.37 -17.96
C GLU A 65 22.24 -31.37 -18.93
N ILE A 66 23.00 -30.87 -19.90
CA ILE A 66 23.61 -31.69 -20.96
C ILE A 66 25.02 -31.17 -21.23
N ALA A 67 25.99 -32.07 -21.32
CA ALA A 67 27.28 -31.81 -21.96
C ALA A 67 27.29 -32.47 -23.33
N ILE A 68 27.77 -31.76 -24.35
CA ILE A 68 27.95 -32.30 -25.70
C ILE A 68 29.45 -32.39 -25.95
N ARG A 69 29.90 -33.61 -26.31
CA ARG A 69 31.29 -33.94 -26.66
C ARG A 69 31.29 -34.78 -27.92
N GLY A 70 31.95 -34.34 -28.99
CA GLY A 70 32.08 -35.11 -30.23
C GLY A 70 30.73 -35.55 -30.83
N GLY A 71 29.70 -34.70 -30.72
CA GLY A 71 28.33 -34.99 -31.16
C GLY A 71 27.50 -35.91 -30.25
N GLN A 72 28.04 -36.40 -29.13
CA GLN A 72 27.31 -37.20 -28.15
C GLN A 72 26.82 -36.34 -26.98
N ALA A 73 25.59 -36.58 -26.53
CA ALA A 73 24.98 -35.90 -25.38
C ALA A 73 25.10 -36.73 -24.10
N PHE A 74 25.68 -36.13 -23.06
CA PHE A 74 25.87 -36.69 -21.72
C PHE A 74 25.01 -35.90 -20.73
N ALA A 75 24.28 -36.59 -19.84
CA ALA A 75 23.46 -35.95 -18.81
C ALA A 75 23.92 -36.40 -17.41
N PRO A 76 24.08 -35.48 -16.43
CA PRO A 76 24.63 -35.81 -15.12
C PRO A 76 23.67 -36.69 -14.32
N ARG A 77 24.22 -37.68 -13.61
CA ARG A 77 23.50 -38.62 -12.74
C ARG A 77 24.32 -38.94 -11.50
N LEU A 78 23.66 -39.02 -10.35
CA LEU A 78 24.26 -39.62 -9.15
C LEU A 78 24.28 -41.15 -9.30
N ALA A 79 25.40 -41.74 -8.91
CA ALA A 79 25.62 -43.18 -8.84
C ALA A 79 26.20 -43.54 -7.46
N ARG A 80 26.06 -44.80 -7.03
CA ARG A 80 26.73 -45.27 -5.80
C ARG A 80 28.19 -45.57 -6.11
N VAL A 81 29.09 -44.96 -5.35
CA VAL A 81 30.53 -45.22 -5.41
C VAL A 81 30.90 -46.21 -4.31
N THR A 82 31.77 -47.16 -4.64
CA THR A 82 32.42 -48.06 -3.69
C THR A 82 33.90 -47.68 -3.64
N ARG A 83 34.55 -47.79 -2.47
CA ARG A 83 36.00 -47.52 -2.32
C ARG A 83 36.80 -48.36 -3.33
N THR A 84 37.64 -47.72 -4.14
CA THR A 84 38.44 -48.38 -5.20
C THR A 84 39.89 -48.61 -4.81
N GLY A 85 40.46 -47.75 -3.97
CA GLY A 85 41.87 -47.79 -3.60
C GLY A 85 42.15 -47.58 -2.12
N ASP A 86 43.43 -47.58 -1.78
CA ASP A 86 43.89 -47.24 -0.43
C ASP A 86 43.97 -45.74 -0.20
N ARG A 87 43.93 -45.36 1.09
CA ARG A 87 43.93 -43.94 1.49
C ARG A 87 45.32 -43.33 1.28
N PRO A 88 45.43 -42.05 0.91
CA PRO A 88 46.72 -41.36 0.86
C PRO A 88 47.39 -41.37 2.25
N ALA A 89 48.70 -41.58 2.27
CA ALA A 89 49.47 -41.65 3.52
C ALA A 89 49.76 -40.24 4.06
N LEU A 90 49.00 -39.81 5.07
CA LEU A 90 49.11 -38.45 5.64
C LEU A 90 50.16 -38.31 6.77
N ALA A 91 50.60 -39.43 7.35
CA ALA A 91 51.40 -39.48 8.58
C ALA A 91 52.88 -39.05 8.46
N GLY A 92 53.31 -38.49 7.31
CA GLY A 92 54.71 -38.20 6.99
C GLY A 92 55.15 -36.73 7.07
N GLY A 93 54.24 -35.79 7.36
CA GLY A 93 54.55 -34.36 7.33
C GLY A 93 53.46 -33.49 7.94
N THR A 94 53.37 -32.24 7.48
CA THR A 94 52.45 -31.22 7.99
C THR A 94 51.14 -31.21 7.21
N VAL A 95 50.00 -31.17 7.91
CA VAL A 95 48.67 -31.02 7.29
C VAL A 95 48.08 -29.64 7.62
N LEU A 96 47.74 -28.86 6.60
CA LEU A 96 47.11 -27.54 6.72
C LEU A 96 45.59 -27.66 6.65
N ILE A 97 44.87 -27.20 7.68
CA ILE A 97 43.40 -27.11 7.69
C ILE A 97 42.98 -25.65 7.74
N THR A 98 42.43 -25.14 6.64
CA THR A 98 41.93 -23.75 6.57
C THR A 98 40.47 -23.70 6.99
N GLY A 99 40.09 -22.76 7.85
CA GLY A 99 38.86 -22.88 8.64
C GLY A 99 39.02 -23.86 9.82
N GLY A 100 40.25 -24.26 10.15
CA GLY A 100 40.57 -25.26 11.18
C GLY A 100 40.05 -24.92 12.59
N THR A 101 39.83 -23.64 12.89
CA THR A 101 39.23 -23.17 14.15
C THR A 101 37.70 -23.27 14.19
N GLY A 102 37.04 -23.60 13.07
CA GLY A 102 35.60 -23.88 13.00
C GLY A 102 35.23 -25.29 13.48
N VAL A 103 33.93 -25.55 13.67
CA VAL A 103 33.42 -26.82 14.23
C VAL A 103 33.95 -28.04 13.45
N LEU A 104 33.74 -28.09 12.13
CA LEU A 104 34.22 -29.21 11.30
C LEU A 104 35.74 -29.30 11.23
N GLY A 105 36.45 -28.16 11.18
CA GLY A 105 37.91 -28.12 11.14
C GLY A 105 38.56 -28.80 12.34
N ARG A 106 37.99 -28.63 13.54
CA ARG A 106 38.42 -29.30 14.77
C ARG A 106 38.15 -30.80 14.76
N GLU A 107 36.98 -31.22 14.28
CA GLU A 107 36.65 -32.66 14.23
C GLU A 107 37.53 -33.42 13.24
N LEU A 108 37.92 -32.76 12.13
CA LEU A 108 38.91 -33.29 11.18
C LEU A 108 40.30 -33.32 11.78
N ALA A 109 40.75 -32.24 12.44
CA ALA A 109 42.05 -32.22 13.14
C ALA A 109 42.17 -33.40 14.11
N ARG A 110 41.13 -33.65 14.90
CA ARG A 110 41.04 -34.79 15.81
C ARG A 110 41.10 -36.14 15.10
N HIS A 111 40.26 -36.34 14.09
CA HIS A 111 40.20 -37.59 13.31
C HIS A 111 41.53 -37.91 12.61
N LEU A 112 42.23 -36.88 12.12
CA LEU A 112 43.53 -37.04 11.47
C LEU A 112 44.64 -37.46 12.44
N VAL A 113 44.62 -36.95 13.68
CA VAL A 113 45.57 -37.38 14.73
C VAL A 113 45.29 -38.81 15.18
N THR A 114 44.02 -39.17 15.40
CA THR A 114 43.65 -40.48 15.98
C THR A 114 43.64 -41.60 14.96
N GLU A 115 43.04 -41.41 13.78
CA GLU A 115 42.83 -42.48 12.78
C GLU A 115 43.85 -42.47 11.64
N HIS A 116 44.39 -41.29 11.28
CA HIS A 116 45.39 -41.16 10.21
C HIS A 116 46.83 -40.97 10.73
N GLY A 117 47.02 -40.94 12.05
CA GLY A 117 48.32 -40.86 12.71
C GLY A 117 49.10 -39.56 12.50
N VAL A 118 48.45 -38.50 12.00
CA VAL A 118 49.07 -37.20 11.71
C VAL A 118 49.64 -36.56 12.98
N ARG A 119 50.89 -36.08 12.91
CA ARG A 119 51.62 -35.52 14.06
C ARG A 119 51.87 -34.02 13.99
N HIS A 120 51.68 -33.39 12.84
CA HIS A 120 51.90 -31.95 12.64
C HIS A 120 50.70 -31.34 11.91
N LEU A 121 50.01 -30.42 12.58
CA LEU A 121 48.80 -29.76 12.10
C LEU A 121 48.95 -28.25 12.14
N VAL A 122 48.61 -27.58 11.05
CA VAL A 122 48.47 -26.11 10.99
C VAL A 122 47.00 -25.78 10.81
N LEU A 123 46.40 -25.10 11.79
CA LEU A 123 44.99 -24.66 11.75
C LEU A 123 44.94 -23.17 11.42
N ALA A 124 44.56 -22.84 10.19
CA ALA A 124 44.50 -21.47 9.71
C ALA A 124 43.09 -20.88 9.80
N GLY A 125 42.96 -19.64 10.29
CA GLY A 125 41.71 -18.89 10.27
C GLY A 125 41.86 -17.44 10.71
N ARG A 126 40.82 -16.62 10.49
CA ARG A 126 40.85 -15.15 10.71
C ARG A 126 40.99 -14.68 12.16
N ARG A 127 41.09 -15.59 13.14
CA ARG A 127 41.34 -15.29 14.56
C ARG A 127 42.47 -16.21 15.03
N GLY A 128 43.52 -15.64 15.60
CA GLY A 128 44.66 -16.37 16.17
C GLY A 128 45.23 -15.68 17.41
N GLY A 129 46.31 -16.23 17.96
CA GLY A 129 46.85 -15.88 19.28
C GLY A 129 46.34 -16.81 20.38
N THR A 130 46.73 -16.57 21.63
CA THR A 130 46.49 -17.48 22.78
C THR A 130 45.01 -17.74 23.09
N ALA A 131 44.09 -16.87 22.65
CA ALA A 131 42.64 -17.13 22.71
C ALA A 131 42.18 -18.30 21.81
N ALA A 132 43.05 -18.85 20.96
CA ALA A 132 42.81 -20.06 20.18
C ALA A 132 43.13 -21.37 20.94
N LEU A 133 43.65 -21.28 22.18
CA LEU A 133 43.88 -22.47 23.02
C LEU A 133 42.57 -23.09 23.53
N ASP A 134 41.50 -22.30 23.68
CA ASP A 134 40.09 -22.73 23.87
C ASP A 134 39.50 -23.48 22.64
N SER A 135 40.35 -24.05 21.78
CA SER A 135 39.94 -24.81 20.60
C SER A 135 39.36 -26.19 20.93
N GLY A 136 39.38 -26.65 22.19
CA GLY A 136 38.85 -27.99 22.54
C GLY A 136 39.61 -29.13 21.85
N LEU A 137 40.90 -28.91 21.55
CA LEU A 137 41.87 -29.89 21.03
C LEU A 137 43.04 -30.10 22.02
N GLU A 138 42.91 -29.61 23.26
CA GLU A 138 43.94 -29.64 24.30
C GLU A 138 44.42 -31.07 24.59
N ASP A 139 43.51 -32.03 24.56
CA ASP A 139 43.77 -33.47 24.76
C ASP A 139 44.61 -34.12 23.65
N LEU A 140 44.74 -33.46 22.49
CA LEU A 140 45.60 -33.92 21.39
C LEU A 140 47.02 -33.37 21.47
N THR A 141 47.30 -32.36 22.31
CA THR A 141 48.61 -31.68 22.36
C THR A 141 49.76 -32.58 22.83
N GLY A 142 49.47 -33.66 23.57
CA GLY A 142 50.44 -34.72 23.90
C GLY A 142 50.63 -35.78 22.81
N THR A 143 49.86 -35.72 21.71
CA THR A 143 49.82 -36.73 20.63
C THR A 143 50.26 -36.17 19.29
N ALA A 144 50.01 -34.88 19.04
CA ALA A 144 50.41 -34.14 17.84
C ALA A 144 50.73 -32.66 18.17
N GLU A 145 51.63 -32.08 17.39
CA GLU A 145 51.97 -30.66 17.42
C GLU A 145 50.97 -29.88 16.57
N ILE A 146 50.20 -28.99 17.22
CA ILE A 146 49.12 -28.22 16.60
C ILE A 146 49.47 -26.72 16.66
N THR A 147 49.72 -26.12 15.51
CA THR A 147 49.97 -24.67 15.36
C THR A 147 48.70 -23.98 14.87
N VAL A 148 48.17 -23.02 15.62
CA VAL A 148 47.00 -22.22 15.19
C VAL A 148 47.46 -20.85 14.73
N VAL A 149 47.16 -20.47 13.49
CA VAL A 149 47.66 -19.23 12.88
C VAL A 149 46.52 -18.31 12.43
N ALA A 150 46.67 -17.02 12.74
CA ALA A 150 45.83 -15.96 12.19
C ALA A 150 46.15 -15.78 10.70
N CYS A 151 45.28 -16.27 9.82
CA CYS A 151 45.42 -16.12 8.37
C CYS A 151 44.03 -16.03 7.73
N ASP A 152 43.77 -15.00 6.94
CA ASP A 152 42.72 -15.05 5.93
C ASP A 152 43.30 -15.69 4.68
N VAL A 153 42.68 -16.74 4.16
CA VAL A 153 43.21 -17.50 3.01
C VAL A 153 42.88 -16.83 1.68
N ALA A 154 41.95 -15.87 1.67
CA ALA A 154 41.75 -14.99 0.52
C ALA A 154 42.90 -13.97 0.38
N ASP A 155 43.66 -13.69 1.44
CA ASP A 155 44.88 -12.90 1.36
C ASP A 155 46.04 -13.79 0.89
N ARG A 156 46.44 -13.61 -0.37
CA ARG A 156 47.53 -14.37 -1.00
C ARG A 156 48.88 -14.15 -0.29
N ALA A 157 49.15 -12.94 0.20
CA ALA A 157 50.43 -12.61 0.82
C ALA A 157 50.54 -13.28 2.20
N ALA A 158 49.52 -13.13 3.04
CA ALA A 158 49.45 -13.79 4.34
C ALA A 158 49.50 -15.33 4.22
N LEU A 159 48.85 -15.90 3.21
CA LEU A 159 48.90 -17.34 2.94
C LEU A 159 50.29 -17.79 2.45
N ALA A 160 50.99 -17.00 1.63
CA ALA A 160 52.35 -17.30 1.20
C ALA A 160 53.34 -17.27 2.38
N GLU A 161 53.21 -16.31 3.30
CA GLU A 161 53.98 -16.25 4.55
C GLU A 161 53.71 -17.47 5.43
N LEU A 162 52.44 -17.87 5.59
CA LEU A 162 52.05 -19.07 6.33
C LEU A 162 52.68 -20.35 5.76
N LEU A 163 52.67 -20.50 4.43
CA LEU A 163 53.26 -21.66 3.75
C LEU A 163 54.79 -21.67 3.87
N ALA A 164 55.45 -20.51 3.76
CA ALA A 164 56.89 -20.38 3.94
C ALA A 164 57.37 -20.65 5.38
N ALA A 165 56.49 -20.48 6.37
CA ALA A 165 56.78 -20.80 7.77
C ALA A 165 56.74 -22.31 8.10
N ILE A 166 56.29 -23.17 7.19
CA ILE A 166 56.25 -24.63 7.41
C ILE A 166 57.68 -25.20 7.37
N PRO A 167 58.16 -25.90 8.43
CA PRO A 167 59.56 -26.35 8.48
C PRO A 167 59.92 -27.34 7.37
N ALA A 168 61.01 -27.10 6.66
CA ALA A 168 61.47 -27.95 5.55
C ALA A 168 61.75 -29.42 5.92
N HIS A 169 62.01 -29.72 7.21
CA HIS A 169 62.19 -31.09 7.71
C HIS A 169 60.86 -31.82 8.01
N ARG A 170 59.71 -31.13 7.88
CA ARG A 170 58.33 -31.62 8.02
C ARG A 170 57.46 -30.94 6.96
N PRO A 171 57.70 -31.20 5.66
CA PRO A 171 57.05 -30.49 4.57
C PRO A 171 55.52 -30.62 4.61
N LEU A 172 54.84 -29.69 3.95
CA LEU A 172 53.39 -29.75 3.75
C LEU A 172 53.04 -30.99 2.91
N THR A 173 52.30 -31.94 3.48
CA THR A 173 51.88 -33.18 2.80
C THR A 173 50.40 -33.17 2.43
N ALA A 174 49.57 -32.38 3.09
CA ALA A 174 48.17 -32.22 2.68
C ALA A 174 47.55 -30.87 3.04
N VAL A 175 46.61 -30.46 2.20
CA VAL A 175 45.76 -29.27 2.39
C VAL A 175 44.31 -29.71 2.52
N ILE A 176 43.60 -29.19 3.52
CA ILE A 176 42.17 -29.38 3.72
C ILE A 176 41.49 -28.01 3.80
N HIS A 177 40.78 -27.65 2.75
CA HIS A 177 40.09 -26.38 2.65
C HIS A 177 38.64 -26.49 3.15
N ALA A 178 38.41 -26.11 4.40
CA ALA A 178 37.11 -26.10 5.09
C ALA A 178 36.61 -24.69 5.46
N ALA A 179 37.13 -23.65 4.81
CA ALA A 179 36.67 -22.27 5.02
C ALA A 179 35.35 -22.01 4.28
N GLY A 180 34.53 -21.10 4.82
CA GLY A 180 33.27 -20.69 4.20
C GLY A 180 32.33 -19.94 5.13
N VAL A 181 31.38 -19.21 4.55
CA VAL A 181 30.27 -18.52 5.21
C VAL A 181 28.99 -18.72 4.40
N LEU A 182 27.84 -18.40 4.98
CA LEU A 182 26.55 -18.35 4.29
C LEU A 182 26.01 -16.92 4.29
N ASP A 183 25.39 -16.52 3.18
CA ASP A 183 24.55 -15.33 3.06
C ASP A 183 23.40 -15.63 2.09
N ASP A 184 22.41 -16.38 2.59
CA ASP A 184 21.33 -16.94 1.77
C ASP A 184 20.41 -15.84 1.18
N GLY A 185 20.04 -16.00 -0.09
CA GLY A 185 19.14 -15.12 -0.84
C GLY A 185 18.72 -15.75 -2.16
N THR A 186 17.49 -15.45 -2.60
CA THR A 186 17.02 -15.82 -3.95
C THR A 186 17.89 -15.18 -5.03
N VAL A 187 17.95 -15.76 -6.22
CA VAL A 187 18.74 -15.23 -7.36
C VAL A 187 18.43 -13.76 -7.66
N ARG A 188 17.17 -13.33 -7.48
CA ARG A 188 16.73 -11.93 -7.68
C ARG A 188 17.14 -10.96 -6.57
N SER A 189 17.64 -11.47 -5.44
CA SER A 189 18.04 -10.71 -4.25
C SER A 189 19.53 -10.81 -3.93
N LEU A 190 20.32 -11.37 -4.84
CA LEU A 190 21.78 -11.35 -4.78
C LEU A 190 22.29 -10.04 -5.37
N THR A 191 23.14 -9.37 -4.60
CA THR A 191 23.97 -8.25 -5.06
C THR A 191 25.42 -8.72 -5.19
N ALA A 192 26.31 -7.89 -5.75
CA ALA A 192 27.73 -8.22 -5.86
C ALA A 192 28.34 -8.52 -4.48
N GLU A 193 28.03 -7.70 -3.48
CA GLU A 193 28.58 -7.80 -2.12
C GLU A 193 28.19 -9.12 -1.43
N ARG A 194 26.94 -9.58 -1.64
CA ARG A 194 26.41 -10.84 -1.09
C ARG A 194 26.95 -12.07 -1.83
N LEU A 195 27.40 -11.91 -3.07
CA LEU A 195 28.08 -12.94 -3.83
C LEU A 195 29.55 -13.03 -3.36
N ASP A 196 30.27 -11.91 -3.36
CA ASP A 196 31.66 -11.78 -2.94
C ASP A 196 31.89 -12.28 -1.50
N ALA A 197 30.99 -11.93 -0.56
CA ALA A 197 31.08 -12.37 0.82
C ALA A 197 31.14 -13.91 0.97
N VAL A 198 30.49 -14.65 0.06
CA VAL A 198 30.45 -16.13 0.06
C VAL A 198 31.55 -16.72 -0.83
N LEU A 199 31.85 -16.10 -1.99
CA LEU A 199 32.91 -16.54 -2.89
C LEU A 199 34.29 -16.37 -2.24
N ARG A 200 34.62 -15.20 -1.68
CA ARG A 200 35.94 -14.86 -1.14
C ARG A 200 36.58 -15.94 -0.26
N PRO A 201 35.98 -16.38 0.87
CA PRO A 201 36.61 -17.37 1.75
C PRO A 201 36.67 -18.79 1.16
N LYS A 202 35.94 -19.09 0.07
CA LYS A 202 35.91 -20.41 -0.58
C LYS A 202 36.71 -20.44 -1.88
N VAL A 203 36.29 -19.65 -2.86
CA VAL A 203 36.84 -19.58 -4.22
C VAL A 203 38.21 -18.92 -4.23
N GLU A 204 38.35 -17.69 -3.73
CA GLU A 204 39.66 -17.01 -3.71
C GLU A 204 40.64 -17.74 -2.80
N GLY A 205 40.16 -18.21 -1.64
CA GLY A 205 40.93 -19.06 -0.73
C GLY A 205 41.48 -20.34 -1.37
N ALA A 206 40.64 -21.11 -2.06
CA ALA A 206 41.07 -22.32 -2.74
C ALA A 206 41.90 -22.07 -4.01
N ARG A 207 41.68 -20.94 -4.71
CA ARG A 207 42.53 -20.49 -5.82
C ARG A 207 43.95 -20.16 -5.33
N ASN A 208 44.07 -19.35 -4.28
CA ASN A 208 45.38 -19.03 -3.68
C ASN A 208 46.10 -20.29 -3.19
N LEU A 209 45.38 -21.21 -2.52
CA LEU A 209 45.95 -22.51 -2.11
C LEU A 209 46.43 -23.32 -3.31
N HIS A 210 45.65 -23.41 -4.40
CA HIS A 210 46.06 -24.14 -5.60
C HIS A 210 47.37 -23.59 -6.17
N GLU A 211 47.42 -22.28 -6.43
CA GLU A 211 48.56 -21.65 -7.10
C GLU A 211 49.82 -21.66 -6.23
N LEU A 212 49.69 -21.42 -4.93
CA LEU A 212 50.81 -21.41 -3.99
C LEU A 212 51.33 -22.81 -3.65
N THR A 213 50.57 -23.88 -3.88
CA THR A 213 51.00 -25.27 -3.64
C THR A 213 51.06 -26.13 -4.90
N GLU A 214 51.03 -25.55 -6.10
CA GLU A 214 51.05 -26.30 -7.37
C GLU A 214 52.35 -27.07 -7.57
N HIS A 215 53.46 -26.50 -7.11
CA HIS A 215 54.81 -27.04 -7.21
C HIS A 215 55.18 -28.01 -6.07
N LEU A 216 54.24 -28.32 -5.16
CA LEU A 216 54.47 -29.18 -4.00
C LEU A 216 53.91 -30.60 -4.24
N ASP A 217 54.70 -31.60 -3.88
CA ASP A 217 54.31 -33.02 -3.93
C ASP A 217 53.39 -33.37 -2.76
N LEU A 218 52.13 -32.95 -2.86
CA LEU A 218 51.10 -33.22 -1.86
C LEU A 218 50.59 -34.66 -1.99
N ALA A 219 50.31 -35.31 -0.86
CA ALA A 219 49.58 -36.57 -0.82
C ALA A 219 48.06 -36.37 -0.93
N ALA A 220 47.53 -35.22 -0.51
CA ALA A 220 46.11 -34.89 -0.61
C ALA A 220 45.82 -33.38 -0.67
N PHE A 221 44.81 -33.00 -1.47
CA PHE A 221 44.26 -31.64 -1.52
C PHE A 221 42.73 -31.74 -1.47
N VAL A 222 42.15 -31.54 -0.29
CA VAL A 222 40.72 -31.80 -0.03
C VAL A 222 39.93 -30.51 0.02
N LEU A 223 38.87 -30.41 -0.77
CA LEU A 223 37.97 -29.26 -0.84
C LEU A 223 36.62 -29.60 -0.21
N PHE A 224 36.19 -28.84 0.80
CA PHE A 224 34.87 -29.03 1.41
C PHE A 224 33.82 -28.26 0.61
N SER A 225 33.27 -28.94 -0.40
CA SER A 225 32.13 -28.50 -1.19
C SER A 225 30.80 -28.80 -0.46
N SER A 226 29.68 -28.60 -1.14
CA SER A 226 28.34 -28.90 -0.62
C SER A 226 27.43 -29.45 -1.72
N VAL A 227 26.55 -30.38 -1.35
CA VAL A 227 25.50 -30.92 -2.23
C VAL A 227 24.61 -29.83 -2.86
N ALA A 228 24.58 -28.62 -2.30
CA ALA A 228 23.94 -27.45 -2.90
C ALA A 228 24.50 -27.08 -4.31
N GLY A 229 25.81 -27.26 -4.56
CA GLY A 229 26.41 -27.05 -5.88
C GLY A 229 26.05 -28.13 -6.91
N VAL A 230 25.66 -29.32 -6.43
CA VAL A 230 25.28 -30.48 -7.25
C VAL A 230 23.77 -30.49 -7.58
N LEU A 231 22.92 -30.19 -6.61
CA LEU A 231 21.45 -30.26 -6.76
C LEU A 231 20.78 -28.90 -7.03
N GLY A 232 21.40 -27.80 -6.61
CA GLY A 232 20.78 -26.48 -6.50
C GLY A 232 19.80 -26.40 -5.33
N THR A 233 20.03 -25.47 -4.39
CA THR A 233 19.12 -25.24 -3.25
C THR A 233 18.50 -23.86 -3.37
N PRO A 234 17.15 -23.73 -3.44
CA PRO A 234 16.47 -22.44 -3.50
C PRO A 234 16.92 -21.50 -2.37
N GLY A 235 17.28 -20.26 -2.72
CA GLY A 235 17.82 -19.28 -1.79
C GLY A 235 19.32 -19.39 -1.52
N GLN A 236 20.07 -20.26 -2.22
CA GLN A 236 21.51 -20.46 -1.98
C GLN A 236 22.35 -20.40 -3.26
N ALA A 237 22.04 -19.49 -4.20
CA ALA A 237 22.69 -19.50 -5.52
C ALA A 237 24.16 -19.06 -5.48
N ASN A 238 24.52 -18.10 -4.61
CA ASN A 238 25.90 -17.72 -4.31
C ASN A 238 26.70 -18.87 -3.69
N TYR A 239 26.12 -19.58 -2.72
CA TYR A 239 26.75 -20.75 -2.09
C TYR A 239 26.86 -21.94 -3.04
N ALA A 240 25.84 -22.20 -3.86
CA ALA A 240 25.89 -23.24 -4.90
C ALA A 240 26.99 -22.94 -5.94
N ALA A 241 27.14 -21.68 -6.37
CA ALA A 241 28.23 -21.23 -7.23
C ALA A 241 29.61 -21.48 -6.59
N ALA A 242 29.80 -21.04 -5.34
CA ALA A 242 31.06 -21.20 -4.61
C ALA A 242 31.49 -22.67 -4.49
N ASN A 243 30.54 -23.58 -4.28
CA ASN A 243 30.83 -25.01 -4.14
C ASN A 243 31.03 -25.71 -5.49
N ALA A 244 30.26 -25.35 -6.53
CA ALA A 244 30.48 -25.87 -7.89
C ALA A 244 31.83 -25.42 -8.48
N TRP A 245 32.35 -24.24 -8.08
CA TRP A 245 33.71 -23.81 -8.38
C TRP A 245 34.76 -24.75 -7.76
N LEU A 246 34.59 -25.14 -6.49
CA LEU A 246 35.48 -26.08 -5.80
C LEU A 246 35.46 -27.48 -6.45
N ASP A 247 34.29 -27.93 -6.88
CA ASP A 247 34.14 -29.18 -7.64
C ASP A 247 34.93 -29.09 -8.97
N GLY A 248 34.79 -27.97 -9.70
CA GLY A 248 35.56 -27.69 -10.91
C GLY A 248 37.07 -27.63 -10.68
N LEU A 249 37.53 -27.00 -9.59
CA LEU A 249 38.95 -26.94 -9.23
C LEU A 249 39.53 -28.34 -8.95
N ALA A 250 38.77 -29.25 -8.33
CA ALA A 250 39.26 -30.59 -8.09
C ALA A 250 39.48 -31.37 -9.40
N GLN A 251 38.56 -31.23 -10.35
CA GLN A 251 38.68 -31.81 -11.68
C GLN A 251 39.84 -31.18 -12.48
N HIS A 252 39.96 -29.85 -12.44
CA HIS A 252 41.06 -29.08 -13.03
C HIS A 252 42.44 -29.53 -12.54
N ARG A 253 42.59 -29.77 -11.22
CA ARG A 253 43.84 -30.31 -10.65
C ARG A 253 44.11 -31.76 -11.08
N ARG A 254 43.11 -32.65 -11.02
CA ARG A 254 43.30 -34.05 -11.42
C ARG A 254 43.66 -34.22 -12.90
N SER A 255 43.11 -33.41 -13.81
CA SER A 255 43.49 -33.44 -15.24
C SER A 255 44.98 -33.08 -15.48
N ARG A 256 45.61 -32.36 -14.54
CA ARG A 256 47.06 -32.03 -14.54
C ARG A 256 47.92 -33.04 -13.78
N GLY A 257 47.34 -34.15 -13.31
CA GLY A 257 48.04 -35.14 -12.47
C GLY A 257 48.26 -34.69 -11.02
N LEU A 258 47.71 -33.54 -10.61
CA LEU A 258 47.81 -33.06 -9.23
C LEU A 258 46.71 -33.71 -8.37
N PRO A 259 46.99 -34.02 -7.08
CA PRO A 259 45.97 -34.53 -6.17
C PRO A 259 44.87 -33.48 -5.98
N ALA A 260 43.62 -33.95 -6.01
CA ALA A 260 42.47 -33.21 -5.49
C ALA A 260 41.26 -34.12 -5.21
N SER A 261 40.49 -33.78 -4.18
CA SER A 261 39.19 -34.40 -3.87
C SER A 261 38.22 -33.33 -3.35
N SER A 262 37.21 -32.99 -4.14
CA SER A 262 36.06 -32.21 -3.69
C SER A 262 35.00 -33.13 -3.08
N MET A 263 34.54 -32.76 -1.89
CA MET A 263 33.54 -33.49 -1.12
C MET A 263 32.29 -32.62 -0.99
N ALA A 264 31.28 -32.89 -1.81
CA ALA A 264 29.99 -32.19 -1.82
C ALA A 264 29.10 -32.66 -0.66
N TRP A 265 29.38 -32.14 0.54
CA TRP A 265 28.76 -32.59 1.78
C TRP A 265 27.23 -32.45 1.85
N GLY A 266 26.59 -33.49 2.39
CA GLY A 266 25.22 -33.43 2.89
C GLY A 266 25.09 -32.75 4.26
N LEU A 267 23.89 -32.78 4.83
CA LEU A 267 23.59 -32.16 6.12
C LEU A 267 24.22 -32.93 7.29
N TRP A 268 25.04 -32.26 8.09
CA TRP A 268 25.55 -32.76 9.38
C TRP A 268 24.52 -32.46 10.49
N ALA A 269 24.40 -33.34 11.48
CA ALA A 269 23.34 -33.29 12.49
C ALA A 269 23.65 -32.37 13.69
N GLN A 270 24.86 -31.84 13.80
CA GLN A 270 25.27 -30.94 14.88
C GLN A 270 24.71 -29.52 14.67
N ASP A 271 24.14 -28.95 15.72
CA ASP A 271 23.46 -27.64 15.69
C ASP A 271 24.40 -26.44 15.96
N THR A 272 25.68 -26.57 15.67
CA THR A 272 26.71 -25.56 16.02
C THR A 272 27.42 -24.98 14.80
N GLY A 273 27.66 -23.66 14.83
CA GLY A 273 28.27 -22.94 13.71
C GLY A 273 27.27 -22.67 12.57
N MET A 274 27.63 -23.07 11.35
CA MET A 274 26.89 -22.75 10.12
C MET A 274 25.43 -23.28 10.12
N THR A 275 25.19 -24.41 10.78
CA THR A 275 23.87 -25.05 10.93
C THR A 275 23.04 -24.51 12.09
N GLY A 276 23.64 -23.76 13.02
CA GLY A 276 22.97 -23.26 14.24
C GLY A 276 21.94 -22.15 14.02
N ARG A 277 21.78 -21.68 12.77
CA ARG A 277 20.73 -20.72 12.35
C ARG A 277 19.53 -21.38 11.65
N LEU A 278 19.57 -22.69 11.41
CA LEU A 278 18.52 -23.41 10.69
C LEU A 278 17.32 -23.70 11.60
N GLY A 279 16.21 -23.02 11.35
CA GLY A 279 14.94 -23.26 12.03
C GLY A 279 14.27 -24.55 11.59
N ASP A 280 13.17 -24.93 12.26
CA ASP A 280 12.43 -26.16 11.93
C ASP A 280 11.94 -26.17 10.47
N THR A 281 11.60 -25.00 9.92
CA THR A 281 11.22 -24.83 8.51
C THR A 281 12.36 -25.13 7.54
N ASP A 282 13.60 -24.75 7.86
CA ASP A 282 14.78 -25.08 7.05
C ASP A 282 15.11 -26.58 7.11
N ARG A 283 14.98 -27.17 8.30
CA ARG A 283 15.15 -28.63 8.51
C ARG A 283 14.09 -29.42 7.74
N ALA A 284 12.84 -28.93 7.72
CA ALA A 284 11.77 -29.49 6.89
C ALA A 284 12.06 -29.32 5.39
N ARG A 285 12.56 -28.16 4.95
CA ARG A 285 12.98 -27.91 3.56
C ARG A 285 14.08 -28.89 3.12
N LEU A 286 15.11 -29.09 3.94
CA LEU A 286 16.21 -30.00 3.65
C LEU A 286 15.75 -31.47 3.61
N ARG A 287 14.88 -31.91 4.53
CA ARG A 287 14.25 -33.25 4.48
C ARG A 287 13.45 -33.49 3.19
N ARG A 288 12.81 -32.45 2.62
CA ARG A 288 12.08 -32.54 1.33
C ARG A 288 12.99 -32.72 0.11
N THR A 289 14.29 -32.43 0.21
CA THR A 289 15.29 -32.77 -0.85
C THR A 289 15.78 -34.22 -0.78
N GLY A 290 15.29 -35.00 0.20
CA GLY A 290 15.77 -36.36 0.47
C GLY A 290 17.02 -36.42 1.35
N LEU A 291 17.61 -35.29 1.74
CA LEU A 291 18.76 -35.26 2.65
C LEU A 291 18.37 -35.66 4.07
N VAL A 292 19.14 -36.60 4.65
CA VAL A 292 19.02 -37.05 6.04
C VAL A 292 20.23 -36.52 6.82
N PRO A 293 20.04 -35.87 7.99
CA PRO A 293 21.14 -35.47 8.86
C PRO A 293 22.06 -36.65 9.21
N MET A 294 23.37 -36.44 9.08
CA MET A 294 24.41 -37.42 9.39
C MET A 294 25.02 -37.16 10.76
N SER A 295 25.27 -38.21 11.55
CA SER A 295 26.04 -38.07 12.79
C SER A 295 27.52 -37.78 12.47
N ARG A 296 28.26 -37.31 13.48
CA ARG A 296 29.69 -37.00 13.37
C ARG A 296 30.50 -38.20 12.88
N GLU A 297 30.27 -39.36 13.47
CA GLU A 297 30.96 -40.62 13.20
C GLU A 297 30.69 -41.06 11.75
N HIS A 298 29.44 -40.91 11.29
CA HIS A 298 29.05 -41.22 9.93
C HIS A 298 29.68 -40.26 8.90
N GLY A 299 29.77 -38.96 9.22
CA GLY A 299 30.44 -37.97 8.39
C GLY A 299 31.94 -38.23 8.24
N LEU A 300 32.63 -38.55 9.34
CA LEU A 300 34.06 -38.90 9.34
C LEU A 300 34.33 -40.24 8.62
N ALA A 301 33.46 -41.24 8.77
CA ALA A 301 33.55 -42.48 8.00
C ALA A 301 33.36 -42.26 6.48
N LEU A 302 32.55 -41.29 6.08
CA LEU A 302 32.39 -40.91 4.67
C LEU A 302 33.56 -40.07 4.14
N PHE A 303 34.20 -39.22 4.95
CA PHE A 303 35.46 -38.54 4.62
C PHE A 303 36.54 -39.57 4.29
N ASP A 304 36.72 -40.55 5.18
CA ASP A 304 37.62 -41.68 5.03
C ASP A 304 37.35 -42.53 3.78
N ALA A 305 36.08 -42.76 3.46
CA ALA A 305 35.68 -43.51 2.27
C ALA A 305 35.97 -42.73 0.98
N ALA A 306 35.67 -41.42 0.96
CA ALA A 306 35.92 -40.54 -0.19
C ALA A 306 37.42 -40.34 -0.47
N LEU A 307 38.25 -40.25 0.57
CA LEU A 307 39.72 -40.22 0.44
C LEU A 307 40.30 -41.48 -0.24
N GLY A 308 39.62 -42.63 -0.16
CA GLY A 308 40.02 -43.88 -0.84
C GLY A 308 39.42 -44.04 -2.24
N THR A 309 39.13 -42.94 -2.95
CA THR A 309 38.57 -42.96 -4.31
C THR A 309 39.38 -42.13 -5.30
N ASP A 310 39.39 -42.61 -6.54
CA ASP A 310 40.07 -41.96 -7.67
C ASP A 310 39.23 -40.86 -8.32
N LEU A 311 38.10 -40.47 -7.70
CA LEU A 311 37.20 -39.45 -8.21
C LEU A 311 37.63 -38.05 -7.77
N ALA A 312 37.51 -37.08 -8.68
CA ALA A 312 37.73 -35.67 -8.36
C ALA A 312 36.62 -35.11 -7.45
N CYS A 313 35.37 -35.56 -7.65
CA CYS A 313 34.20 -35.08 -6.93
C CYS A 313 33.40 -36.26 -6.34
N THR A 314 33.07 -36.17 -5.05
CA THR A 314 32.23 -37.16 -4.34
C THR A 314 31.09 -36.46 -3.61
N VAL A 315 29.98 -37.17 -3.36
CA VAL A 315 28.82 -36.64 -2.62
C VAL A 315 28.64 -37.42 -1.31
N PRO A 316 29.44 -37.14 -0.27
CA PRO A 316 29.27 -37.76 1.04
C PRO A 316 28.01 -37.20 1.74
N ALA A 317 26.89 -37.88 1.51
CA ALA A 317 25.58 -37.52 2.01
C ALA A 317 24.71 -38.77 2.22
N ARG A 318 23.83 -38.72 3.22
CA ARG A 318 22.81 -39.75 3.46
C ARG A 318 21.48 -39.31 2.82
N PHE A 319 20.89 -40.19 2.01
CA PHE A 319 19.64 -39.91 1.29
C PHE A 319 18.51 -40.87 1.69
N ASP A 320 17.32 -40.31 1.90
CA ASP A 320 16.06 -41.05 1.93
C ASP A 320 15.56 -41.27 0.50
N LEU A 321 16.08 -42.33 -0.12
CA LEU A 321 15.71 -42.72 -1.48
C LEU A 321 14.25 -43.17 -1.61
N ALA A 322 13.55 -43.49 -0.52
CA ALA A 322 12.13 -43.81 -0.56
C ALA A 322 11.30 -42.53 -0.74
N ASN A 323 11.59 -41.49 0.03
CA ASN A 323 10.98 -40.17 -0.11
C ASN A 323 11.29 -39.54 -1.49
N VAL A 324 12.55 -39.60 -1.95
CA VAL A 324 12.93 -39.13 -3.30
C VAL A 324 12.16 -39.88 -4.40
N ARG A 325 11.94 -41.19 -4.26
CA ARG A 325 11.19 -41.99 -5.24
C ARG A 325 9.68 -41.68 -5.21
N ALA A 326 9.10 -41.46 -4.02
CA ALA A 326 7.70 -41.07 -3.85
C ALA A 326 7.41 -39.65 -4.38
N ALA A 327 8.41 -38.77 -4.38
CA ALA A 327 8.30 -37.40 -4.89
C ALA A 327 8.27 -37.28 -6.43
N GLY A 328 8.47 -38.38 -7.16
CA GLY A 328 8.35 -38.48 -8.62
C GLY A 328 9.66 -38.17 -9.38
N PRO A 329 9.93 -38.85 -10.52
CA PRO A 329 11.17 -38.71 -11.28
C PRO A 329 11.35 -37.34 -11.95
N GLU A 330 10.30 -36.53 -12.02
CA GLU A 330 10.31 -35.18 -12.62
C GLU A 330 11.03 -34.13 -11.76
N ARG A 331 11.20 -34.37 -10.45
CA ARG A 331 11.76 -33.37 -9.53
C ARG A 331 13.28 -33.15 -9.66
N ALA A 332 14.03 -34.13 -10.16
CA ALA A 332 15.35 -33.93 -10.78
C ALA A 332 15.85 -35.21 -11.47
N PRO A 333 16.15 -35.20 -12.79
CA PRO A 333 16.69 -36.37 -13.51
C PRO A 333 18.00 -36.92 -12.96
N VAL A 334 18.77 -36.10 -12.22
CA VAL A 334 20.04 -36.47 -11.57
C VAL A 334 19.90 -37.72 -10.66
N TRP A 335 18.72 -37.96 -10.08
CA TRP A 335 18.45 -39.11 -9.22
C TRP A 335 18.26 -40.44 -9.96
N ALA A 336 18.06 -40.43 -11.29
CA ALA A 336 17.67 -41.62 -12.04
C ALA A 336 18.67 -42.80 -11.90
N GLY A 337 19.97 -42.49 -11.79
CA GLY A 337 21.03 -43.48 -11.55
C GLY A 337 20.93 -44.19 -10.20
N LEU A 338 20.57 -43.47 -9.13
CA LEU A 338 20.33 -44.04 -7.79
C LEU A 338 18.97 -44.73 -7.66
N LEU A 339 17.98 -44.31 -8.44
CA LEU A 339 16.62 -44.85 -8.39
C LEU A 339 16.40 -46.09 -9.26
N GLY A 340 17.31 -46.38 -10.22
CA GLY A 340 17.24 -47.55 -11.10
C GLY A 340 16.27 -47.42 -12.27
N VAL A 341 15.88 -46.19 -12.64
CA VAL A 341 14.87 -45.95 -13.66
C VAL A 341 15.49 -45.99 -15.07
N ARG A 342 15.37 -47.12 -15.76
CA ARG A 342 15.69 -47.22 -17.19
C ARG A 342 14.53 -46.61 -18.01
N ARG A 343 14.80 -45.56 -18.80
CA ARG A 343 13.85 -45.11 -19.83
C ARG A 343 14.03 -45.94 -21.10
N SER A 344 12.92 -46.34 -21.72
CA SER A 344 12.90 -46.73 -23.14
C SER A 344 13.11 -45.48 -24.00
N ALA A 345 13.81 -45.61 -25.12
CA ALA A 345 13.89 -44.54 -26.10
C ALA A 345 12.48 -44.19 -26.62
N ALA A 346 12.12 -42.90 -26.58
CA ALA A 346 10.83 -42.41 -27.04
C ALA A 346 11.02 -41.56 -28.30
N ARG A 347 10.18 -41.77 -29.32
CA ARG A 347 10.07 -40.85 -30.46
C ARG A 347 9.48 -39.51 -30.00
N PRO A 348 9.80 -38.39 -30.67
CA PRO A 348 9.26 -37.08 -30.29
C PRO A 348 7.74 -37.09 -30.41
N ALA A 349 7.06 -36.96 -29.27
CA ALA A 349 5.64 -36.68 -29.19
C ALA A 349 5.47 -35.20 -28.84
N ALA A 350 4.54 -34.52 -29.51
CA ALA A 350 4.33 -33.09 -29.35
C ALA A 350 3.98 -32.71 -27.90
N VAL A 351 4.49 -31.56 -27.45
CA VAL A 351 4.27 -31.05 -26.09
C VAL A 351 2.79 -30.72 -25.88
N ALA A 352 2.11 -31.58 -25.12
CA ALA A 352 0.77 -31.35 -24.60
C ALA A 352 0.63 -31.99 -23.22
N ALA A 353 1.36 -31.46 -22.24
CA ALA A 353 1.01 -31.67 -20.84
C ALA A 353 -0.30 -30.93 -20.57
N ALA A 354 -1.42 -31.64 -20.66
CA ALA A 354 -2.74 -31.04 -20.43
C ALA A 354 -2.84 -30.54 -18.98
N PRO A 355 -3.32 -29.30 -18.74
CA PRO A 355 -3.67 -28.88 -17.39
C PRO A 355 -4.77 -29.80 -16.86
N VAL A 356 -4.70 -30.16 -15.58
CA VAL A 356 -5.79 -30.86 -14.92
C VAL A 356 -6.97 -29.90 -14.83
N PHE A 357 -7.94 -30.05 -15.72
CA PHE A 357 -9.18 -29.28 -15.70
C PHE A 357 -9.90 -29.55 -14.37
N VAL A 358 -9.89 -28.55 -13.49
CA VAL A 358 -10.69 -28.57 -12.26
C VAL A 358 -12.13 -28.24 -12.63
N SER A 359 -12.84 -29.22 -13.17
CA SER A 359 -14.27 -29.13 -13.45
C SER A 359 -15.06 -29.23 -12.14
N GLY A 360 -15.10 -28.13 -11.38
CA GLY A 360 -15.83 -28.05 -10.11
C GLY A 360 -15.94 -26.61 -9.62
N GLY A 361 -17.08 -26.26 -9.02
CA GLY A 361 -17.30 -24.91 -8.50
C GLY A 361 -16.38 -24.53 -7.32
N GLU A 362 -16.60 -23.33 -6.78
CA GLU A 362 -15.79 -22.61 -5.78
C GLU A 362 -15.21 -23.48 -4.64
N ARG A 363 -15.93 -24.51 -4.17
CA ARG A 363 -15.43 -25.48 -3.16
C ARG A 363 -14.22 -26.28 -3.63
N SER A 364 -14.18 -26.73 -4.88
CA SER A 364 -13.05 -27.53 -5.39
C SER A 364 -11.79 -26.70 -5.60
N VAL A 365 -11.95 -25.42 -5.96
CA VAL A 365 -10.85 -24.44 -6.03
C VAL A 365 -10.35 -24.11 -4.61
N LEU A 366 -11.25 -23.99 -3.63
CA LEU A 366 -10.87 -23.82 -2.22
C LEU A 366 -10.13 -25.05 -1.68
N ASP A 367 -10.58 -26.27 -2.00
CA ASP A 367 -9.89 -27.50 -1.60
C ASP A 367 -8.50 -27.60 -2.26
N LEU A 368 -8.36 -27.20 -3.53
CA LEU A 368 -7.06 -27.09 -4.21
C LEU A 368 -6.14 -26.05 -3.54
N VAL A 369 -6.66 -24.86 -3.20
CA VAL A 369 -5.89 -23.83 -2.49
C VAL A 369 -5.48 -24.35 -1.12
N LEU A 370 -6.39 -24.90 -0.32
CA LEU A 370 -6.08 -25.45 1.01
C LEU A 370 -5.05 -26.60 0.96
N ALA A 371 -5.17 -27.51 -0.02
CA ALA A 371 -4.20 -28.57 -0.23
C ALA A 371 -2.81 -28.01 -0.62
N THR A 372 -2.78 -26.99 -1.49
CA THR A 372 -1.53 -26.34 -1.90
C THR A 372 -0.90 -25.58 -0.74
N VAL A 373 -1.70 -24.89 0.08
CA VAL A 373 -1.28 -24.14 1.27
C VAL A 373 -0.72 -25.07 2.35
N GLY A 374 -1.41 -26.18 2.67
CA GLY A 374 -0.89 -27.22 3.55
C GLY A 374 0.41 -27.85 3.03
N SER A 375 0.53 -28.01 1.70
CA SER A 375 1.73 -28.53 1.04
C SER A 375 2.91 -27.55 0.99
N VAL A 376 2.66 -26.23 1.07
CA VAL A 376 3.71 -25.20 1.21
C VAL A 376 4.18 -25.11 2.66
N LEU A 377 3.25 -25.06 3.62
CA LEU A 377 3.56 -25.00 5.05
C LEU A 377 4.10 -26.31 5.64
N GLY A 378 3.84 -27.46 5.00
CA GLY A 378 4.27 -28.77 5.50
C GLY A 378 3.50 -29.24 6.75
N VAL A 379 2.27 -28.75 6.94
CA VAL A 379 1.42 -29.10 8.09
C VAL A 379 0.30 -30.06 7.68
N GLU A 380 0.13 -31.16 8.41
CA GLU A 380 -1.01 -32.08 8.24
C GLU A 380 -2.31 -31.55 8.87
N ARG A 381 -2.23 -30.43 9.61
CA ARG A 381 -3.40 -29.80 10.23
C ARG A 381 -4.26 -29.08 9.20
N ARG A 382 -5.58 -29.21 9.37
CA ARG A 382 -6.59 -28.46 8.62
C ARG A 382 -6.37 -26.95 8.80
N VAL A 383 -5.94 -26.30 7.72
CA VAL A 383 -5.75 -24.84 7.67
C VAL A 383 -7.12 -24.16 7.74
N ASP A 384 -7.21 -23.08 8.52
CA ASP A 384 -8.41 -22.25 8.58
C ASP A 384 -8.53 -21.44 7.27
N PRO A 385 -9.59 -21.64 6.45
CA PRO A 385 -9.72 -20.96 5.17
C PRO A 385 -9.97 -19.45 5.28
N ALA A 386 -10.33 -18.94 6.47
CA ALA A 386 -10.61 -17.53 6.70
C ALA A 386 -9.43 -16.75 7.32
N ARG A 387 -8.34 -17.43 7.71
CA ARG A 387 -7.18 -16.82 8.37
C ARG A 387 -6.17 -16.28 7.35
N ALA A 388 -5.52 -15.16 7.69
CA ALA A 388 -4.53 -14.52 6.82
C ALA A 388 -3.30 -15.42 6.61
N PHE A 389 -2.71 -15.37 5.41
CA PHE A 389 -1.52 -16.15 5.04
C PHE A 389 -0.36 -15.92 6.03
N ARG A 390 -0.08 -14.66 6.38
CA ARG A 390 0.94 -14.30 7.37
C ARG A 390 0.74 -15.00 8.72
N ASP A 391 -0.50 -15.05 9.23
CA ASP A 391 -0.83 -15.64 10.53
C ASP A 391 -0.79 -17.17 10.56
N ILE A 392 -0.77 -17.82 9.40
CA ILE A 392 -0.56 -19.27 9.26
C ILE A 392 0.90 -19.61 8.86
N GLY A 393 1.80 -18.63 8.88
CA GLY A 393 3.24 -18.84 8.69
C GLY A 393 3.77 -18.57 7.29
N PHE A 394 3.03 -17.84 6.44
CA PHE A 394 3.57 -17.38 5.16
C PHE A 394 4.45 -16.14 5.31
N ASP A 395 5.51 -16.14 4.51
CA ASP A 395 6.43 -15.06 4.21
C ASP A 395 6.43 -14.76 2.70
N SER A 396 7.26 -13.82 2.26
CA SER A 396 7.38 -13.46 0.84
C SER A 396 7.85 -14.60 -0.07
N LEU A 397 8.53 -15.62 0.46
CA LEU A 397 9.06 -16.75 -0.31
C LEU A 397 7.99 -17.83 -0.53
N SER A 398 7.30 -18.22 0.54
CA SER A 398 6.19 -19.17 0.52
C SER A 398 4.96 -18.64 -0.22
N GLY A 399 4.72 -17.32 -0.22
CA GLY A 399 3.71 -16.70 -1.08
C GLY A 399 4.03 -16.87 -2.58
N VAL A 400 5.30 -16.73 -2.97
CA VAL A 400 5.76 -16.98 -4.34
C VAL A 400 5.65 -18.47 -4.70
N GLU A 401 5.92 -19.39 -3.76
CA GLU A 401 5.77 -20.83 -3.96
C GLU A 401 4.30 -21.24 -4.15
N LEU A 402 3.38 -20.72 -3.32
CA LEU A 402 1.94 -20.93 -3.47
C LEU A 402 1.42 -20.40 -4.82
N ARG A 403 1.80 -19.18 -5.22
CA ARG A 403 1.48 -18.61 -6.53
C ARG A 403 1.94 -19.53 -7.67
N ASN A 404 3.20 -20.01 -7.62
CA ASN A 404 3.76 -20.90 -8.63
C ASN A 404 2.97 -22.21 -8.74
N ARG A 405 2.69 -22.86 -7.60
CA ARG A 405 1.97 -24.14 -7.57
C ARG A 405 0.52 -23.99 -8.05
N LEU A 406 -0.16 -22.90 -7.69
CA LEU A 406 -1.52 -22.61 -8.17
C LEU A 406 -1.54 -22.26 -9.66
N THR A 407 -0.56 -21.49 -10.16
CA THR A 407 -0.41 -21.20 -11.60
C THR A 407 -0.20 -22.50 -12.39
N ALA A 408 0.65 -23.41 -11.90
CA ALA A 408 0.89 -24.71 -12.53
C ALA A 408 -0.32 -25.65 -12.47
N ALA A 409 -1.09 -25.63 -11.38
CA ALA A 409 -2.26 -26.49 -11.20
C ALA A 409 -3.51 -26.01 -11.96
N THR A 410 -3.66 -24.70 -12.18
CA THR A 410 -4.87 -24.10 -12.79
C THR A 410 -4.68 -23.56 -14.19
N GLY A 411 -3.43 -23.33 -14.63
CA GLY A 411 -3.11 -22.64 -15.89
C GLY A 411 -3.31 -21.12 -15.85
N VAL A 412 -3.94 -20.58 -14.80
CA VAL A 412 -4.18 -19.14 -14.62
C VAL A 412 -2.87 -18.45 -14.21
N ARG A 413 -2.43 -17.45 -14.99
CA ARG A 413 -1.26 -16.62 -14.62
C ARG A 413 -1.64 -15.68 -13.47
N LEU A 414 -1.15 -15.99 -12.27
CA LEU A 414 -1.32 -15.15 -11.08
C LEU A 414 -0.24 -14.05 -11.03
N PRO A 415 -0.59 -12.77 -10.80
CA PRO A 415 0.39 -11.70 -10.58
C PRO A 415 1.22 -11.93 -9.31
N ALA A 416 2.37 -11.25 -9.21
CA ALA A 416 3.28 -11.41 -8.06
C ALA A 416 2.64 -11.01 -6.72
N THR A 417 1.72 -10.05 -6.76
CA THR A 417 0.94 -9.54 -5.62
C THR A 417 -0.24 -10.44 -5.22
N ALA A 418 -0.61 -11.48 -5.98
CA ALA A 418 -1.87 -12.20 -5.79
C ALA A 418 -2.10 -12.77 -4.37
N VAL A 419 -1.05 -13.21 -3.67
CA VAL A 419 -1.14 -13.72 -2.28
C VAL A 419 -1.22 -12.57 -1.24
N PHE A 420 -0.91 -11.35 -1.65
CA PHE A 420 -1.07 -10.11 -0.88
C PHE A 420 -2.45 -9.46 -1.16
N ASP A 421 -2.88 -9.45 -2.42
CA ASP A 421 -4.20 -8.98 -2.85
C ASP A 421 -5.33 -9.89 -2.35
N HIS A 422 -5.08 -11.19 -2.26
CA HIS A 422 -6.03 -12.20 -1.77
C HIS A 422 -5.45 -12.91 -0.54
N PRO A 423 -5.50 -12.27 0.65
CA PRO A 423 -4.67 -12.62 1.80
C PRO A 423 -5.14 -13.85 2.59
N THR A 424 -6.24 -14.49 2.21
CA THR A 424 -6.76 -15.72 2.84
C THR A 424 -6.96 -16.82 1.79
N PRO A 425 -6.91 -18.12 2.18
CA PRO A 425 -7.22 -19.22 1.28
C PRO A 425 -8.59 -19.07 0.58
N THR A 426 -9.61 -18.57 1.29
CA THR A 426 -10.94 -18.29 0.71
C THR A 426 -10.89 -17.19 -0.36
N ALA A 427 -10.21 -16.07 -0.07
CA ALA A 427 -10.12 -14.96 -1.02
C ALA A 427 -9.37 -15.36 -2.30
N LEU A 428 -8.29 -16.13 -2.16
CA LEU A 428 -7.47 -16.59 -3.28
C LEU A 428 -8.21 -17.64 -4.13
N ALA A 429 -9.00 -18.52 -3.49
CA ALA A 429 -9.86 -19.47 -4.19
C ALA A 429 -11.00 -18.77 -4.96
N GLY A 430 -11.60 -17.73 -4.40
CA GLY A 430 -12.60 -16.91 -5.10
C GLY A 430 -12.03 -16.21 -6.34
N TYR A 431 -10.83 -15.62 -6.22
CA TYR A 431 -10.13 -15.01 -7.35
C TYR A 431 -9.80 -16.02 -8.45
N LEU A 432 -9.21 -17.17 -8.10
CA LEU A 432 -8.94 -18.25 -9.04
C LEU A 432 -10.21 -18.79 -9.71
N SER A 433 -11.30 -18.92 -8.97
CA SER A 433 -12.59 -19.34 -9.52
C SER A 433 -13.10 -18.37 -10.58
N GLY A 434 -12.95 -17.05 -10.37
CA GLY A 434 -13.37 -16.04 -11.34
C GLY A 434 -12.50 -15.95 -12.61
N GLN A 435 -11.32 -16.56 -12.61
CA GLN A 435 -10.37 -16.55 -13.74
C GLN A 435 -10.39 -17.85 -14.56
N LEU A 436 -11.22 -18.83 -14.20
CA LEU A 436 -11.30 -20.13 -14.89
C LEU A 436 -12.37 -20.13 -16.02
N PRO A 437 -12.12 -20.75 -17.19
CA PRO A 437 -13.00 -20.64 -18.37
C PRO A 437 -14.44 -21.13 -18.19
N ASP A 438 -14.69 -22.07 -17.28
CA ASP A 438 -16.02 -22.68 -17.03
C ASP A 438 -16.74 -22.11 -15.80
N ALA A 439 -16.28 -20.96 -15.29
CA ALA A 439 -16.94 -20.28 -14.18
C ALA A 439 -18.29 -19.71 -14.63
N VAL A 440 -19.38 -20.45 -14.37
CA VAL A 440 -20.71 -19.83 -14.21
C VAL A 440 -20.53 -18.73 -13.17
N PRO A 441 -20.83 -17.45 -13.47
CA PRO A 441 -20.54 -16.36 -12.56
C PRO A 441 -21.31 -16.58 -11.26
N GLY A 442 -20.57 -17.04 -10.25
CA GLY A 442 -20.99 -17.15 -8.86
C GLY A 442 -21.08 -15.74 -8.28
N GLY A 443 -21.96 -14.93 -8.84
CA GLY A 443 -22.31 -13.63 -8.32
C GLY A 443 -22.87 -13.83 -6.92
N ARG A 444 -22.02 -13.65 -5.91
CA ARG A 444 -22.48 -13.10 -4.64
C ARG A 444 -23.17 -11.81 -5.01
N THR A 445 -24.51 -11.84 -4.97
CA THR A 445 -25.37 -10.73 -5.31
C THR A 445 -24.80 -9.48 -4.65
N PRO A 446 -24.65 -8.35 -5.37
CA PRO A 446 -24.39 -7.08 -4.73
C PRO A 446 -25.38 -6.93 -3.57
N VAL A 447 -24.89 -6.53 -2.40
CA VAL A 447 -25.80 -6.19 -1.30
C VAL A 447 -26.70 -5.10 -1.87
N ALA A 448 -28.01 -5.38 -1.94
CA ALA A 448 -28.94 -4.47 -2.58
C ALA A 448 -28.85 -3.11 -1.87
N GLY A 449 -28.36 -2.11 -2.60
CA GLY A 449 -28.46 -0.72 -2.19
C GLY A 449 -29.93 -0.31 -2.07
N PRO A 450 -30.20 0.92 -1.59
CA PRO A 450 -31.54 1.47 -1.63
C PRO A 450 -32.15 1.33 -3.04
N GLY A 451 -33.45 1.03 -3.10
CA GLY A 451 -34.11 0.62 -4.33
C GLY A 451 -34.17 1.70 -5.42
N PRO A 452 -34.70 1.38 -6.61
CA PRO A 452 -34.61 2.24 -7.81
C PRO A 452 -35.27 3.63 -7.75
N HIS A 453 -35.83 4.03 -6.60
CA HIS A 453 -36.49 5.32 -6.38
C HIS A 453 -35.54 6.45 -5.95
N ASP A 454 -34.25 6.15 -5.71
CA ASP A 454 -33.29 7.07 -5.08
C ASP A 454 -32.25 7.65 -6.09
N MET A 455 -32.50 7.45 -7.39
CA MET A 455 -31.73 8.04 -8.50
C MET A 455 -32.32 9.36 -9.01
N ASP A 456 -33.62 9.60 -8.79
CA ASP A 456 -34.34 10.79 -9.27
C ASP A 456 -34.10 12.03 -8.38
N ASP A 457 -33.64 11.85 -7.14
CA ASP A 457 -33.32 12.92 -6.18
C ASP A 457 -31.93 12.71 -5.53
N PRO A 458 -30.83 12.82 -6.31
CA PRO A 458 -29.48 12.57 -5.82
C PRO A 458 -29.03 13.60 -4.78
N VAL A 459 -28.03 13.21 -3.97
CA VAL A 459 -27.36 14.13 -3.03
C VAL A 459 -26.40 15.03 -3.80
N VAL A 460 -26.41 16.33 -3.47
CA VAL A 460 -25.65 17.38 -4.12
C VAL A 460 -24.82 18.19 -3.14
N LEU A 461 -23.69 18.72 -3.63
CA LEU A 461 -22.87 19.69 -2.91
C LEU A 461 -23.33 21.09 -3.31
N VAL A 462 -23.72 21.93 -2.35
CA VAL A 462 -24.25 23.29 -2.61
C VAL A 462 -23.34 24.43 -2.15
N GLY A 463 -22.42 24.15 -1.22
CA GLY A 463 -21.37 25.09 -0.80
C GLY A 463 -20.15 24.38 -0.25
N ALA A 464 -19.01 25.07 -0.19
CA ALA A 464 -17.76 24.53 0.34
C ALA A 464 -16.88 25.59 1.00
N SER A 465 -16.01 25.18 1.92
CA SER A 465 -14.92 25.99 2.44
C SER A 465 -13.68 25.13 2.73
N CYS A 466 -12.50 25.74 2.75
CA CYS A 466 -11.25 25.04 3.04
C CYS A 466 -10.16 25.94 3.62
N ARG A 467 -9.19 25.32 4.29
CA ARG A 467 -7.86 25.86 4.57
C ARG A 467 -6.80 24.82 4.23
N PHE A 468 -5.81 25.19 3.43
CA PHE A 468 -4.72 24.31 3.01
C PHE A 468 -3.36 25.05 3.04
N PRO A 469 -2.24 24.31 3.07
CA PRO A 469 -0.91 24.92 3.06
C PRO A 469 -0.66 25.83 1.86
N GLY A 470 0.33 26.71 1.99
CA GLY A 470 0.70 27.67 0.95
C GLY A 470 -0.17 28.93 0.92
N GLY A 471 -0.85 29.24 2.04
CA GLY A 471 -1.70 30.42 2.22
C GLY A 471 -3.14 30.26 1.72
N VAL A 472 -3.64 29.04 1.51
CA VAL A 472 -4.98 28.82 0.96
C VAL A 472 -6.05 28.93 2.05
N SER A 473 -6.96 29.89 1.88
CA SER A 473 -8.10 30.15 2.77
C SER A 473 -9.46 30.10 2.08
N THR A 474 -9.47 30.04 0.74
CA THR A 474 -10.67 30.03 -0.11
C THR A 474 -10.57 29.01 -1.25
N MET A 475 -11.72 28.72 -1.87
CA MET A 475 -11.83 27.82 -3.03
C MET A 475 -11.13 28.37 -4.27
N ASP A 476 -11.17 29.69 -4.49
CA ASP A 476 -10.53 30.33 -5.64
C ASP A 476 -8.98 30.33 -5.46
N GLU A 477 -8.47 30.54 -4.24
CA GLU A 477 -7.03 30.40 -3.92
C GLU A 477 -6.54 28.95 -4.07
N LEU A 478 -7.35 27.95 -3.67
CA LEU A 478 -7.04 26.54 -3.89
C LEU A 478 -6.88 26.23 -5.38
N TRP A 479 -7.78 26.76 -6.21
CA TRP A 479 -7.67 26.61 -7.66
C TRP A 479 -6.41 27.29 -8.20
N ALA A 480 -6.11 28.52 -7.77
CA ALA A 480 -4.91 29.23 -8.20
C ALA A 480 -3.61 28.47 -7.86
N LEU A 481 -3.52 27.86 -6.67
CA LEU A 481 -2.39 27.03 -6.26
C LEU A 481 -2.24 25.79 -7.17
N LEU A 482 -3.33 25.06 -7.40
CA LEU A 482 -3.35 23.83 -8.20
C LEU A 482 -3.09 24.10 -9.69
N ALA A 483 -3.72 25.13 -10.26
CA ALA A 483 -3.60 25.48 -11.67
C ALA A 483 -2.21 26.04 -12.02
N ALA A 484 -1.56 26.75 -11.08
CA ALA A 484 -0.19 27.21 -11.22
C ALA A 484 0.87 26.12 -10.95
N GLY A 485 0.46 24.90 -10.54
CA GLY A 485 1.37 23.81 -10.23
C GLY A 485 2.30 24.11 -9.03
N ARG A 486 1.81 24.88 -8.05
CA ARG A 486 2.62 25.22 -6.86
C ARG A 486 2.74 24.04 -5.90
N ASP A 487 3.96 23.85 -5.40
CA ASP A 487 4.29 22.98 -4.27
C ASP A 487 4.10 23.80 -2.97
N ALA A 488 3.34 23.25 -2.01
CA ALA A 488 3.00 23.90 -0.75
C ALA A 488 3.76 23.32 0.45
N ILE A 489 4.74 22.43 0.21
CA ILE A 489 5.61 21.86 1.24
C ILE A 489 6.68 22.89 1.65
N THR A 490 6.75 23.21 2.95
CA THR A 490 7.73 24.12 3.55
C THR A 490 8.60 23.38 4.58
N GLU A 491 9.58 24.08 5.15
CA GLU A 491 10.21 23.63 6.41
C GLU A 491 9.23 23.70 7.59
N PHE A 492 9.56 23.05 8.70
CA PHE A 492 8.75 23.04 9.92
C PHE A 492 8.49 24.46 10.47
N PRO A 493 7.27 24.73 10.97
CA PRO A 493 6.85 26.08 11.37
C PRO A 493 7.50 26.54 12.67
N ALA A 494 7.99 27.79 12.68
CA ALA A 494 8.65 28.39 13.83
C ALA A 494 7.68 28.85 14.94
N ASP A 495 6.42 29.10 14.62
CA ASP A 495 5.39 29.63 15.53
C ASP A 495 4.81 28.58 16.49
N ARG A 496 5.04 27.28 16.24
CA ARG A 496 4.55 26.18 17.08
C ARG A 496 5.37 25.93 18.34
N GLY A 497 6.53 26.57 18.50
CA GLY A 497 7.44 26.35 19.62
C GLY A 497 8.06 24.95 19.65
N TRP A 498 8.39 24.39 18.48
CA TRP A 498 9.08 23.10 18.34
C TRP A 498 10.59 23.29 18.51
N ASN A 499 11.25 22.41 19.27
CA ASN A 499 12.71 22.42 19.38
C ASN A 499 13.33 21.67 18.18
N LEU A 500 13.56 22.39 17.08
CA LEU A 500 13.98 21.80 15.80
C LEU A 500 15.33 21.06 15.91
N ASP A 501 16.27 21.55 16.73
CA ASP A 501 17.60 20.94 16.94
C ASP A 501 17.54 19.62 17.72
N GLU A 502 16.54 19.44 18.58
CA GLU A 502 16.27 18.17 19.28
C GLU A 502 15.43 17.21 18.43
N VAL A 503 14.50 17.74 17.63
CA VAL A 503 13.56 16.95 16.82
C VAL A 503 14.22 16.37 15.57
N TYR A 504 15.09 17.11 14.89
CA TYR A 504 15.68 16.66 13.62
C TYR A 504 16.96 15.82 13.82
N HIS A 505 17.17 14.81 12.98
CA HIS A 505 18.46 14.15 12.78
C HIS A 505 18.52 13.45 11.41
N PRO A 506 19.54 13.70 10.56
CA PRO A 506 19.55 13.21 9.19
C PRO A 506 19.70 11.69 9.05
N GLU A 507 20.30 11.01 10.03
CA GLU A 507 20.39 9.55 10.06
C GLU A 507 19.06 8.93 10.52
N PRO A 508 18.40 8.07 9.70
CA PRO A 508 17.18 7.38 10.09
C PRO A 508 17.37 6.43 11.27
N GLY A 509 16.28 6.07 11.96
CA GLY A 509 16.29 5.10 13.06
C GLY A 509 16.81 5.63 14.41
N ARG A 510 17.22 6.91 14.50
CA ARG A 510 17.50 7.56 15.79
C ARG A 510 16.20 7.78 16.57
N GLY A 511 16.01 7.00 17.64
CA GLY A 511 14.81 7.07 18.48
C GLY A 511 14.53 8.49 19.01
N GLY A 512 13.26 8.90 18.97
CA GLY A 512 12.82 10.22 19.41
C GLY A 512 13.10 11.37 18.44
N ARG A 513 13.65 11.10 17.24
CA ARG A 513 13.94 12.12 16.21
C ARG A 513 13.28 11.81 14.86
N SER A 514 13.13 12.86 14.06
CA SER A 514 12.66 12.84 12.68
C SER A 514 13.83 13.03 11.71
N TYR A 515 13.89 12.21 10.64
CA TYR A 515 14.83 12.43 9.53
C TYR A 515 14.29 13.40 8.47
N VAL A 516 13.03 13.85 8.61
CA VAL A 516 12.40 14.85 7.75
C VAL A 516 12.17 16.13 8.55
N ARG A 517 12.37 17.29 7.90
CA ARG A 517 12.10 18.63 8.47
C ARG A 517 11.13 19.47 7.63
N HIS A 518 10.46 18.83 6.68
CA HIS A 518 9.53 19.45 5.73
C HIS A 518 8.14 18.84 5.85
N GLY A 519 7.11 19.63 5.52
CA GLY A 519 5.70 19.22 5.50
C GLY A 519 4.80 20.36 5.02
N GLY A 520 3.50 20.11 4.92
CA GLY A 520 2.52 21.17 4.66
C GLY A 520 1.89 21.67 5.97
N PHE A 521 1.84 22.99 6.15
CA PHE A 521 1.35 23.61 7.39
C PHE A 521 0.35 24.73 7.09
N LEU A 522 -0.62 24.93 7.99
CA LEU A 522 -1.57 26.03 7.96
C LEU A 522 -1.00 27.24 8.71
N ASP A 523 -1.17 28.41 8.10
CA ASP A 523 -0.87 29.68 8.75
C ASP A 523 -1.94 30.03 9.81
N GLY A 524 -1.55 30.80 10.83
CA GLY A 524 -2.51 31.47 11.73
C GLY A 524 -3.33 30.58 12.67
N ILE A 525 -3.02 29.29 12.89
CA ILE A 525 -3.89 28.40 13.71
C ILE A 525 -4.13 28.84 15.16
N ALA A 526 -3.33 29.78 15.68
CA ALA A 526 -3.50 30.37 17.00
C ALA A 526 -4.59 31.46 17.03
N GLU A 527 -4.90 32.04 15.87
CA GLU A 527 -5.91 33.08 15.68
C GLU A 527 -7.31 32.47 15.71
N PHE A 528 -8.24 33.13 16.41
CA PHE A 528 -9.65 32.73 16.51
C PHE A 528 -10.49 33.84 17.14
N ASP A 529 -11.57 34.26 16.47
CA ASP A 529 -12.55 35.19 17.05
C ASP A 529 -13.51 34.46 18.01
N ASN A 530 -13.03 34.25 19.24
CA ASN A 530 -13.81 33.62 20.30
C ASN A 530 -15.10 34.40 20.64
N GLY A 531 -15.06 35.73 20.56
CA GLY A 531 -16.21 36.59 20.88
C GLY A 531 -17.34 36.41 19.88
N PHE A 532 -17.02 36.33 18.60
CA PHE A 532 -17.99 36.10 17.52
C PHE A 532 -18.74 34.77 17.68
N PHE A 533 -18.05 33.69 18.05
CA PHE A 533 -18.64 32.37 18.26
C PHE A 533 -19.21 32.14 19.68
N GLY A 534 -19.18 33.15 20.56
CA GLY A 534 -19.69 33.07 21.93
C GLY A 534 -18.88 32.17 22.85
N VAL A 535 -17.59 31.96 22.55
CA VAL A 535 -16.64 31.15 23.33
C VAL A 535 -15.93 32.05 24.34
N ALA A 536 -15.78 31.60 25.60
CA ALA A 536 -15.07 32.39 26.61
C ALA A 536 -13.56 32.42 26.32
N PRO A 537 -12.81 33.51 26.59
CA PRO A 537 -11.37 33.57 26.31
C PRO A 537 -10.54 32.45 26.96
N ALA A 538 -10.89 32.04 28.18
CA ALA A 538 -10.23 30.93 28.90
C ALA A 538 -10.48 29.57 28.23
N GLU A 539 -11.72 29.33 27.77
CA GLU A 539 -12.09 28.15 27.01
C GLU A 539 -11.38 28.15 25.64
N ALA A 540 -11.36 29.28 24.94
CA ALA A 540 -10.73 29.44 23.64
C ALA A 540 -9.24 29.07 23.67
N VAL A 541 -8.50 29.46 24.72
CA VAL A 541 -7.10 29.05 24.91
C VAL A 541 -6.96 27.53 25.07
N SER A 542 -7.93 26.89 25.76
CA SER A 542 -7.89 25.45 26.05
C SER A 542 -8.45 24.56 24.92
N MET A 543 -9.21 25.14 23.99
CA MET A 543 -9.75 24.47 22.81
C MET A 543 -8.67 24.12 21.78
N ASP A 544 -8.73 22.90 21.24
CA ASP A 544 -7.96 22.47 20.08
C ASP A 544 -8.17 23.45 18.90
N PRO A 545 -7.10 23.97 18.27
CA PRO A 545 -7.18 24.76 17.02
C PRO A 545 -8.08 24.14 15.94
N GLN A 546 -8.16 22.80 15.86
CA GLN A 546 -9.08 22.12 14.95
C GLN A 546 -10.54 22.52 15.19
N GLN A 547 -11.00 22.60 16.45
CA GLN A 547 -12.38 23.01 16.76
C GLN A 547 -12.62 24.50 16.43
N ARG A 548 -11.60 25.35 16.57
CA ARG A 548 -11.65 26.78 16.24
C ARG A 548 -11.82 27.00 14.74
N ILE A 549 -10.95 26.38 13.94
CA ILE A 549 -10.96 26.46 12.48
C ILE A 549 -12.26 25.84 11.92
N LEU A 550 -12.78 24.77 12.51
CA LEU A 550 -14.06 24.18 12.10
C LEU A 550 -15.24 25.16 12.26
N LEU A 551 -15.28 26.00 13.31
CA LEU A 551 -16.33 27.01 13.49
C LEU A 551 -16.32 28.04 12.36
N GLU A 552 -15.12 28.52 11.97
CA GLU A 552 -14.92 29.43 10.84
C GLU A 552 -15.29 28.76 9.51
N LEU A 553 -14.91 27.50 9.30
CA LEU A 553 -15.24 26.77 8.07
C LEU A 553 -16.74 26.53 7.91
N VAL A 554 -17.48 26.24 8.99
CA VAL A 554 -18.96 26.15 8.92
C VAL A 554 -19.56 27.47 8.46
N TRP A 555 -19.11 28.59 9.01
CA TRP A 555 -19.59 29.92 8.61
C TRP A 555 -19.36 30.16 7.12
N HIS A 556 -18.12 29.99 6.65
CA HIS A 556 -17.77 30.21 5.24
C HIS A 556 -18.46 29.24 4.27
N ALA A 557 -18.62 27.95 4.63
CA ALA A 557 -19.26 26.97 3.74
C ALA A 557 -20.77 27.26 3.55
N LEU A 558 -21.43 27.76 4.60
CA LEU A 558 -22.83 28.18 4.53
C LEU A 558 -22.99 29.48 3.72
N GLU A 559 -22.06 30.44 3.87
CA GLU A 559 -22.06 31.65 3.03
C GLU A 559 -21.80 31.34 1.53
N ASP A 560 -20.91 30.40 1.19
CA ASP A 560 -20.70 29.94 -0.21
C ASP A 560 -21.93 29.18 -0.78
N ALA A 561 -22.70 28.52 0.08
CA ALA A 561 -24.00 27.94 -0.29
C ALA A 561 -25.11 28.99 -0.47
N GLY A 562 -24.88 30.26 -0.10
CA GLY A 562 -25.89 31.31 -0.07
C GLY A 562 -26.86 31.23 1.12
N ILE A 563 -26.52 30.45 2.16
CA ILE A 563 -27.36 30.18 3.33
C ILE A 563 -26.93 31.08 4.50
N ASP A 564 -27.84 31.86 5.07
CA ASP A 564 -27.61 32.58 6.33
C ASP A 564 -27.33 31.55 7.46
N PRO A 565 -26.12 31.53 8.07
CA PRO A 565 -25.77 30.56 9.11
C PRO A 565 -26.67 30.62 10.35
N THR A 566 -27.33 31.77 10.59
CA THR A 566 -28.25 31.95 11.71
C THR A 566 -29.65 31.40 11.45
N ALA A 567 -30.05 31.26 10.17
CA ALA A 567 -31.37 30.76 9.76
C ALA A 567 -31.52 29.24 9.94
N LEU A 568 -30.41 28.50 10.05
CA LEU A 568 -30.42 27.05 10.31
C LEU A 568 -30.63 26.68 11.79
N ARG A 569 -30.73 27.66 12.71
CA ARG A 569 -31.04 27.41 14.13
C ARG A 569 -32.39 26.72 14.29
N GLY A 570 -32.45 25.64 15.08
CA GLY A 570 -33.64 24.82 15.28
C GLY A 570 -33.89 23.78 14.18
N THR A 571 -33.13 23.79 13.08
CA THR A 571 -33.34 22.88 11.94
C THR A 571 -32.66 21.52 12.13
N ARG A 572 -33.13 20.50 11.40
CA ARG A 572 -32.48 19.18 11.30
C ARG A 572 -31.27 19.23 10.36
N THR A 573 -30.29 20.06 10.71
CA THR A 573 -28.98 20.11 10.05
C THR A 573 -28.04 19.12 10.72
N GLY A 574 -27.44 18.21 9.96
CA GLY A 574 -26.48 17.22 10.46
C GLY A 574 -25.02 17.68 10.32
N VAL A 575 -24.13 17.13 11.13
CA VAL A 575 -22.70 17.43 11.17
C VAL A 575 -21.92 16.11 11.19
N TYR A 576 -21.08 15.88 10.17
CA TYR A 576 -20.28 14.67 9.99
C TYR A 576 -18.83 15.08 9.72
N LEU A 577 -17.94 14.85 10.68
CA LEU A 577 -16.55 15.30 10.59
C LEU A 577 -15.56 14.15 10.62
N GLY A 578 -14.66 14.11 9.65
CA GLY A 578 -13.41 13.37 9.76
C GLY A 578 -12.40 14.14 10.60
N LEU A 579 -11.97 13.59 11.73
CA LEU A 579 -10.96 14.20 12.58
C LEU A 579 -10.03 13.10 13.10
N MET A 580 -8.71 13.29 12.95
CA MET A 580 -7.71 12.38 13.51
C MET A 580 -6.75 13.15 14.41
N GLY A 581 -6.32 12.49 15.49
CA GLY A 581 -5.32 13.04 16.41
C GLY A 581 -5.82 14.21 17.27
N ASN A 582 -5.43 14.17 18.55
CA ASN A 582 -5.37 15.37 19.37
C ASN A 582 -4.07 15.30 20.18
N ASP A 583 -3.08 16.07 19.73
CA ASP A 583 -1.81 16.26 20.43
C ASP A 583 -1.79 17.57 21.25
N TYR A 584 -2.76 18.47 21.04
CA TYR A 584 -2.91 19.70 21.81
C TYR A 584 -3.17 19.41 23.29
N ALA A 585 -4.00 18.42 23.62
CA ALA A 585 -4.19 17.93 24.98
C ALA A 585 -2.89 17.43 25.64
N ARG A 586 -1.91 16.92 24.87
CA ARG A 586 -0.61 16.50 25.43
C ARG A 586 0.25 17.70 25.86
N ARG A 587 0.00 18.90 25.32
CA ARG A 587 0.62 20.15 25.80
C ARG A 587 0.00 20.65 27.12
N ALA A 588 -1.16 20.15 27.51
CA ALA A 588 -1.88 20.61 28.69
C ALA A 588 -1.21 20.27 30.05
N HIS A 589 -0.11 19.50 30.05
CA HIS A 589 0.76 19.35 31.22
C HIS A 589 1.44 20.67 31.67
N ARG A 590 1.26 21.78 30.94
CA ARG A 590 1.69 23.14 31.31
C ARG A 590 0.55 24.09 31.65
N THR A 591 -0.70 23.62 31.68
CA THR A 591 -1.87 24.46 31.95
C THR A 591 -2.07 24.62 33.48
N PRO A 592 -2.37 25.83 34.00
CA PRO A 592 -2.78 26.02 35.39
C PRO A 592 -3.95 25.11 35.82
N GLU A 593 -3.97 24.69 37.09
CA GLU A 593 -4.97 23.76 37.63
C GLU A 593 -6.43 24.23 37.40
N ASP A 594 -6.64 25.54 37.41
CA ASP A 594 -7.93 26.22 37.20
C ASP A 594 -8.57 25.98 35.82
N LEU A 595 -7.81 25.51 34.82
CA LEU A 595 -8.28 25.30 33.43
C LEU A 595 -8.47 23.82 33.06
N THR A 596 -8.28 22.90 34.02
CA THR A 596 -8.29 21.44 33.78
C THR A 596 -9.62 20.90 33.20
N GLY A 597 -10.75 21.53 33.52
CA GLY A 597 -12.06 21.19 32.94
C GLY A 597 -12.19 21.56 31.47
N ASP A 598 -11.79 22.79 31.12
CA ASP A 598 -11.91 23.34 29.76
C ASP A 598 -10.99 22.61 28.77
N VAL A 599 -9.81 22.15 29.21
CA VAL A 599 -8.92 21.29 28.42
C VAL A 599 -9.62 20.01 28.00
N SER A 600 -10.33 19.33 28.91
CA SER A 600 -10.98 18.05 28.62
C SER A 600 -12.05 18.18 27.53
N ILE A 601 -12.90 19.21 27.64
CA ILE A 601 -13.98 19.48 26.68
C ILE A 601 -13.41 20.05 25.37
N GLY A 602 -12.45 20.97 25.46
CA GLY A 602 -11.81 21.62 24.31
C GLY A 602 -11.02 20.69 23.40
N ASN A 603 -10.72 19.46 23.84
CA ASN A 603 -9.90 18.49 23.10
C ASN A 603 -10.61 17.15 22.81
N ALA A 604 -11.81 16.91 23.35
CA ALA A 604 -12.55 15.68 23.07
C ALA A 604 -13.06 15.66 21.61
N GLY A 605 -12.69 14.63 20.84
CA GLY A 605 -13.08 14.51 19.42
C GLY A 605 -14.60 14.51 19.19
N SER A 606 -15.38 13.93 20.09
CA SER A 606 -16.86 13.98 20.05
C SER A 606 -17.42 15.38 20.29
N VAL A 607 -16.69 16.25 21.01
CA VAL A 607 -17.07 17.65 21.20
C VAL A 607 -16.85 18.47 19.94
N ALA A 608 -15.97 18.07 19.02
CA ALA A 608 -15.78 18.82 17.77
C ALA A 608 -17.09 18.95 16.96
N SER A 609 -17.75 17.83 16.63
CA SER A 609 -19.04 17.85 15.93
C SER A 609 -20.18 18.37 16.81
N GLY A 610 -20.18 18.04 18.11
CA GLY A 610 -21.17 18.53 19.07
C GLY A 610 -21.13 20.04 19.30
N ARG A 611 -19.95 20.67 19.27
CA ARG A 611 -19.75 22.12 19.42
C ARG A 611 -20.27 22.88 18.21
N LEU A 612 -20.06 22.38 16.99
CA LEU A 612 -20.67 22.97 15.80
C LEU A 612 -22.19 22.94 15.91
N ALA A 613 -22.78 21.79 16.26
CA ALA A 613 -24.22 21.68 16.47
C ALA A 613 -24.72 22.63 17.58
N TYR A 614 -23.97 22.78 18.67
CA TYR A 614 -24.30 23.70 19.77
C TYR A 614 -24.25 25.19 19.35
N THR A 615 -23.13 25.67 18.81
CA THR A 615 -22.91 27.09 18.48
C THR A 615 -23.88 27.59 17.40
N PHE A 616 -24.12 26.77 16.37
CA PHE A 616 -25.05 27.09 15.29
C PHE A 616 -26.50 26.63 15.56
N GLY A 617 -26.77 25.94 16.67
CA GLY A 617 -28.10 25.52 17.08
C GLY A 617 -28.74 24.48 16.15
N PHE A 618 -27.97 23.53 15.65
CA PHE A 618 -28.44 22.43 14.81
C PHE A 618 -29.03 21.28 15.63
N HIS A 619 -30.09 20.64 15.11
CA HIS A 619 -30.80 19.54 15.75
C HIS A 619 -30.75 18.21 14.95
N GLY A 620 -29.88 18.10 13.95
CA GLY A 620 -29.60 16.82 13.27
C GLY A 620 -28.50 16.01 13.99
N PRO A 621 -28.08 14.86 13.43
CA PRO A 621 -27.00 14.05 13.99
C PRO A 621 -25.68 14.81 14.01
N ALA A 622 -24.88 14.66 15.07
CA ALA A 622 -23.54 15.24 15.18
C ALA A 622 -22.53 14.12 15.46
N ILE A 623 -21.73 13.78 14.44
CA ILE A 623 -20.84 12.61 14.42
C ILE A 623 -19.41 13.06 14.08
N THR A 624 -18.46 12.60 14.89
CA THR A 624 -17.03 12.64 14.56
C THR A 624 -16.55 11.23 14.23
N VAL A 625 -15.80 11.10 13.14
CA VAL A 625 -15.29 9.85 12.59
C VAL A 625 -13.76 9.90 12.59
N ASP A 626 -13.14 8.90 13.24
CA ASP A 626 -11.73 8.60 13.04
C ASP A 626 -11.60 7.22 12.36
N THR A 627 -11.21 7.26 11.10
CA THR A 627 -10.76 6.14 10.28
C THR A 627 -9.40 6.46 9.67
N ALA A 628 -8.60 7.28 10.34
CA ALA A 628 -7.41 7.93 9.82
C ALA A 628 -7.65 8.57 8.43
N CYS A 629 -6.89 8.18 7.40
CA CYS A 629 -6.81 8.92 6.12
C CYS A 629 -8.11 8.92 5.29
N SER A 630 -9.05 8.01 5.54
CA SER A 630 -10.33 7.94 4.83
C SER A 630 -11.46 8.76 5.48
N SER A 631 -11.22 9.39 6.64
CA SER A 631 -12.26 9.95 7.50
C SER A 631 -13.19 10.97 6.84
N ALA A 632 -12.69 11.91 6.04
CA ALA A 632 -13.55 12.86 5.33
C ALA A 632 -14.51 12.19 4.33
N LEU A 633 -14.09 11.14 3.61
CA LEU A 633 -14.98 10.43 2.68
C LEU A 633 -15.97 9.52 3.42
N VAL A 634 -15.58 8.93 4.56
CA VAL A 634 -16.50 8.19 5.43
C VAL A 634 -17.58 9.12 5.99
N ALA A 635 -17.19 10.32 6.46
CA ALA A 635 -18.12 11.35 6.92
C ALA A 635 -19.07 11.83 5.80
N MET A 636 -18.55 12.07 4.59
CA MET A 636 -19.34 12.41 3.40
C MET A 636 -20.34 11.31 3.02
N HIS A 637 -19.93 10.04 3.07
CA HIS A 637 -20.83 8.91 2.83
C HIS A 637 -21.95 8.85 3.88
N GLN A 638 -21.63 8.99 5.17
CA GLN A 638 -22.62 9.00 6.25
C GLN A 638 -23.62 10.16 6.12
N ALA A 639 -23.14 11.37 5.80
CA ALA A 639 -23.97 12.53 5.53
C ALA A 639 -24.94 12.28 4.37
N ALA A 640 -24.47 11.67 3.28
CA ALA A 640 -25.31 11.32 2.14
C ALA A 640 -26.38 10.26 2.49
N GLN A 641 -26.04 9.25 3.31
CA GLN A 641 -27.04 8.27 3.79
C GLN A 641 -28.10 8.93 4.68
N ALA A 642 -27.72 9.85 5.57
CA ALA A 642 -28.65 10.55 6.44
C ALA A 642 -29.62 11.48 5.70
N LEU A 643 -29.16 12.14 4.62
CA LEU A 643 -30.01 12.93 3.71
C LEU A 643 -31.01 12.07 2.94
N ARG A 644 -30.57 10.90 2.45
CA ARG A 644 -31.44 9.90 1.77
C ARG A 644 -32.46 9.30 2.74
N ALA A 645 -32.04 8.94 3.96
CA ALA A 645 -32.92 8.48 5.03
C ALA A 645 -33.85 9.57 5.59
N GLY A 646 -33.58 10.85 5.30
CA GLY A 646 -34.36 11.98 5.76
C GLY A 646 -34.17 12.28 7.26
N GLU A 647 -33.08 11.84 7.88
CA GLU A 647 -32.70 12.18 9.26
C GLU A 647 -32.39 13.68 9.39
N CYS A 648 -31.71 14.23 8.38
CA CYS A 648 -31.42 15.64 8.19
C CYS A 648 -31.95 16.15 6.84
N THR A 649 -32.04 17.48 6.69
CA THR A 649 -32.38 18.15 5.42
C THR A 649 -31.20 18.91 4.80
N VAL A 650 -30.20 19.22 5.63
CA VAL A 650 -28.90 19.77 5.26
C VAL A 650 -27.87 18.97 6.04
N ALA A 651 -26.73 18.63 5.45
CA ALA A 651 -25.64 17.98 6.15
C ALA A 651 -24.32 18.70 5.87
N LEU A 652 -23.55 18.96 6.92
CA LEU A 652 -22.18 19.43 6.85
C LEU A 652 -21.27 18.21 6.88
N ALA A 653 -20.40 18.05 5.88
CA ALA A 653 -19.49 16.92 5.79
C ALA A 653 -18.08 17.37 5.42
N GLY A 654 -17.05 16.81 6.04
CA GLY A 654 -15.68 17.21 5.73
C GLY A 654 -14.65 16.56 6.63
N GLY A 655 -13.48 17.20 6.74
CA GLY A 655 -12.48 16.79 7.71
C GLY A 655 -11.37 17.81 7.92
N ILE A 656 -10.65 17.65 9.03
CA ILE A 656 -9.57 18.54 9.47
C ILE A 656 -8.42 17.75 10.09
N THR A 657 -7.20 18.24 9.92
CA THR A 657 -6.04 17.87 10.74
C THR A 657 -5.11 19.06 10.92
N VAL A 658 -4.66 19.28 12.15
CA VAL A 658 -3.67 20.30 12.54
C VAL A 658 -2.65 19.66 13.48
N LEU A 659 -1.38 19.99 13.34
CA LEU A 659 -0.26 19.38 14.05
C LEU A 659 0.32 20.37 15.05
N THR A 660 -0.05 20.21 16.32
CA THR A 660 0.46 21.12 17.37
C THR A 660 1.83 20.69 17.89
N THR A 661 2.23 19.43 17.66
CA THR A 661 3.52 18.84 18.05
C THR A 661 4.19 18.11 16.85
N PRO A 662 5.52 17.95 16.86
CA PRO A 662 6.23 17.21 15.83
C PRO A 662 6.13 15.68 16.00
N THR A 663 5.31 15.20 16.95
CA THR A 663 5.27 13.78 17.35
C THR A 663 4.96 12.85 16.19
N LEU A 664 4.07 13.23 15.27
CA LEU A 664 3.76 12.46 14.07
C LEU A 664 5.00 12.20 13.20
N PHE A 665 5.82 13.23 12.97
CA PHE A 665 7.04 13.10 12.17
C PHE A 665 8.06 12.18 12.87
N VAL A 666 8.23 12.32 14.19
CA VAL A 666 9.11 11.47 15.00
C VAL A 666 8.67 10.00 15.02
N GLU A 667 7.37 9.72 15.15
CA GLU A 667 6.82 8.37 15.17
C GLU A 667 6.94 7.71 13.77
N PHE A 668 6.57 8.42 12.70
CA PHE A 668 6.63 7.88 11.33
C PHE A 668 8.06 7.81 10.75
N SER A 669 9.01 8.59 11.27
CA SER A 669 10.44 8.40 10.99
C SER A 669 11.01 7.11 11.59
N GLN A 670 10.47 6.60 12.69
CA GLN A 670 10.97 5.34 13.29
C GLN A 670 10.55 4.11 12.47
N VAL A 671 9.42 4.19 11.76
CA VAL A 671 8.91 3.12 10.88
C VAL A 671 9.27 3.31 9.40
N GLY A 672 9.99 4.39 9.04
CA GLY A 672 10.54 4.59 7.69
C GLY A 672 9.50 4.86 6.60
N VAL A 673 8.40 5.54 6.92
CA VAL A 673 7.26 5.76 5.98
C VAL A 673 7.29 7.14 5.31
N LEU A 674 8.10 8.08 5.83
CA LEU A 674 8.19 9.44 5.30
C LEU A 674 9.13 9.53 4.10
N ALA A 675 8.75 10.34 3.10
CA ALA A 675 9.66 10.74 2.03
C ALA A 675 10.82 11.59 2.62
N PRO A 676 12.10 11.25 2.40
CA PRO A 676 13.25 12.00 2.91
C PRO A 676 13.28 13.49 2.51
N ASP A 677 12.81 13.82 1.30
CA ASP A 677 12.68 15.20 0.81
C ASP A 677 11.36 15.89 1.19
N GLY A 678 10.51 15.19 1.94
CA GLY A 678 9.22 15.66 2.41
C GLY A 678 8.16 15.83 1.32
N ARG A 679 8.24 15.12 0.17
CA ARG A 679 7.27 15.24 -0.94
C ARG A 679 6.58 13.93 -1.28
N CYS A 680 5.27 13.99 -1.53
CA CYS A 680 4.55 12.87 -2.14
C CYS A 680 4.83 12.85 -3.64
N LYS A 681 5.35 11.73 -4.16
CA LYS A 681 5.67 11.54 -5.59
C LYS A 681 4.76 10.45 -6.19
N PRO A 682 3.43 10.68 -6.27
CA PRO A 682 2.46 9.63 -6.54
C PRO A 682 2.70 8.96 -7.91
N PHE A 683 2.82 7.64 -7.90
CA PHE A 683 3.06 6.77 -9.06
C PHE A 683 4.40 6.97 -9.79
N ASP A 684 5.32 7.79 -9.28
CA ASP A 684 6.66 7.98 -9.86
C ASP A 684 7.61 6.82 -9.51
N ALA A 685 8.67 6.64 -10.29
CA ALA A 685 9.73 5.68 -10.02
C ALA A 685 10.57 6.02 -8.77
N ALA A 686 10.63 7.30 -8.39
CA ALA A 686 11.25 7.79 -7.16
C ALA A 686 10.28 7.88 -5.96
N ALA A 687 9.10 7.23 -6.02
CA ALA A 687 8.14 7.14 -4.92
C ALA A 687 8.74 6.41 -3.70
N GLU A 688 9.18 7.19 -2.71
CA GLU A 688 9.97 6.72 -1.56
C GLU A 688 9.28 6.91 -0.19
N GLY A 689 8.08 7.50 -0.14
CA GLY A 689 7.33 7.71 1.10
C GLY A 689 6.26 8.80 1.00
N THR A 690 5.57 9.07 2.11
CA THR A 690 4.57 10.14 2.20
C THR A 690 5.17 11.43 2.79
N ALA A 691 4.67 12.58 2.36
CA ALA A 691 4.78 13.85 3.07
C ALA A 691 3.58 14.01 4.00
N TRP A 692 3.78 14.41 5.26
CA TRP A 692 2.64 14.78 6.13
C TRP A 692 2.28 16.25 5.97
N SER A 693 0.99 16.54 6.11
CA SER A 693 0.46 17.90 6.05
C SER A 693 -0.75 18.10 6.97
N GLU A 694 -0.88 19.33 7.45
CA GLU A 694 -2.12 19.90 7.96
C GLU A 694 -3.11 20.18 6.81
N GLY A 695 -4.39 20.38 7.13
CA GLY A 695 -5.40 20.76 6.13
C GLY A 695 -6.82 20.64 6.65
N ALA A 696 -7.75 21.37 6.05
CA ALA A 696 -9.15 21.38 6.46
C ALA A 696 -10.07 21.65 5.26
N GLY A 697 -11.21 20.96 5.20
CA GLY A 697 -12.24 21.20 4.19
C GLY A 697 -13.62 20.78 4.68
N LEU A 698 -14.64 21.53 4.27
CA LEU A 698 -16.04 21.30 4.63
C LEU A 698 -16.95 21.51 3.42
N LEU A 699 -17.99 20.68 3.33
CA LEU A 699 -19.01 20.66 2.28
C LEU A 699 -20.39 20.86 2.91
N VAL A 700 -21.24 21.65 2.27
CA VAL A 700 -22.68 21.70 2.53
C VAL A 700 -23.39 20.80 1.54
N MET A 701 -24.17 19.84 2.06
CA MET A 701 -24.83 18.81 1.28
C MET A 701 -26.35 18.85 1.48
N GLU A 702 -27.10 18.71 0.39
CA GLU A 702 -28.56 18.63 0.37
C GLU A 702 -29.01 17.54 -0.63
N ARG A 703 -30.32 17.26 -0.72
CA ARG A 703 -30.87 16.55 -1.89
C ARG A 703 -31.14 17.53 -3.03
N LEU A 704 -31.02 17.08 -4.27
CA LEU A 704 -31.19 17.92 -5.47
C LEU A 704 -32.56 18.63 -5.49
N SER A 705 -33.62 17.96 -5.04
CA SER A 705 -34.97 18.53 -4.87
C SER A 705 -34.97 19.73 -3.93
N THR A 706 -34.29 19.61 -2.78
CA THR A 706 -34.17 20.65 -1.75
C THR A 706 -33.32 21.82 -2.24
N ALA A 707 -32.19 21.54 -2.90
CA ALA A 707 -31.35 22.57 -3.50
C ALA A 707 -32.11 23.36 -4.58
N ARG A 708 -32.86 22.66 -5.45
CA ARG A 708 -33.73 23.27 -6.48
C ARG A 708 -34.88 24.09 -5.87
N GLU A 709 -35.56 23.57 -4.85
CA GLU A 709 -36.62 24.28 -4.11
C GLU A 709 -36.13 25.59 -3.49
N ARG A 710 -34.89 25.60 -2.98
CA ARG A 710 -34.27 26.75 -2.31
C ARG A 710 -33.50 27.68 -3.25
N GLY A 711 -33.35 27.32 -4.52
CA GLY A 711 -32.55 28.08 -5.49
C GLY A 711 -31.04 28.03 -5.22
N HIS A 712 -30.56 27.04 -4.46
CA HIS A 712 -29.13 26.88 -4.19
C HIS A 712 -28.38 26.40 -5.44
N ARG A 713 -27.19 26.98 -5.68
CA ARG A 713 -26.27 26.56 -6.74
C ARG A 713 -25.75 25.16 -6.44
N VAL A 714 -25.81 24.25 -7.42
CA VAL A 714 -25.16 22.94 -7.30
C VAL A 714 -23.72 23.04 -7.78
N LEU A 715 -22.77 22.67 -6.92
CA LEU A 715 -21.34 22.59 -7.25
C LEU A 715 -20.98 21.25 -7.92
N ALA A 716 -21.52 20.15 -7.39
CA ALA A 716 -21.38 18.80 -7.96
C ALA A 716 -22.47 17.85 -7.42
N VAL A 717 -22.73 16.78 -8.17
CA VAL A 717 -23.66 15.70 -7.78
C VAL A 717 -22.86 14.52 -7.23
N LEU A 718 -23.20 14.03 -6.04
CA LEU A 718 -22.64 12.79 -5.49
C LEU A 718 -23.41 11.61 -6.07
N ARG A 719 -22.93 11.09 -7.21
CA ARG A 719 -23.57 10.01 -7.95
C ARG A 719 -23.48 8.65 -7.26
N GLY A 720 -22.35 8.34 -6.64
CA GLY A 720 -22.17 7.10 -5.90
C GLY A 720 -21.13 7.23 -4.81
N SER A 721 -21.26 6.41 -3.77
CA SER A 721 -20.23 6.26 -2.75
C SER A 721 -20.31 4.87 -2.13
N ALA A 722 -19.16 4.29 -1.82
CA ALA A 722 -19.06 3.01 -1.13
C ALA A 722 -17.92 3.02 -0.12
N LEU A 723 -18.09 2.22 0.93
CA LEU A 723 -17.11 1.97 1.98
C LEU A 723 -16.88 0.46 2.10
N ASN A 724 -15.64 0.02 2.30
CA ASN A 724 -15.37 -1.36 2.72
C ASN A 724 -14.11 -1.44 3.61
N SER A 725 -13.68 -2.66 3.91
CA SER A 725 -12.41 -2.92 4.58
C SER A 725 -11.56 -3.95 3.83
N ASP A 726 -10.25 -3.79 3.94
CA ASP A 726 -9.22 -4.77 3.55
C ASP A 726 -9.41 -6.12 4.25
N GLY A 727 -9.97 -6.11 5.47
CA GLY A 727 -10.15 -7.30 6.29
C GLY A 727 -8.81 -7.86 6.79
N ALA A 728 -8.69 -9.19 6.83
CA ALA A 728 -7.47 -9.86 7.27
C ALA A 728 -6.41 -9.86 6.14
N SER A 729 -5.67 -8.76 6.01
CA SER A 729 -4.58 -8.55 5.02
C SER A 729 -3.20 -9.00 5.54
N ASN A 730 -2.12 -8.75 4.78
CA ASN A 730 -0.75 -9.16 5.15
C ASN A 730 -0.09 -8.28 6.25
N GLY A 731 -0.87 -7.44 6.91
CA GLY A 731 -0.51 -6.65 8.09
C GLY A 731 -1.55 -5.55 8.27
N LEU A 732 -1.82 -5.11 9.51
CA LEU A 732 -2.88 -4.13 9.78
C LEU A 732 -2.79 -2.86 8.92
N THR A 733 -1.57 -2.44 8.58
CA THR A 733 -1.24 -1.25 7.77
C THR A 733 -0.90 -1.56 6.31
N ALA A 734 -1.02 -2.81 5.87
CA ALA A 734 -0.72 -3.22 4.49
C ALA A 734 -2.00 -3.15 3.63
N PRO A 735 -2.03 -2.30 2.57
CA PRO A 735 -3.23 -2.09 1.76
C PRO A 735 -3.58 -3.34 0.93
N ASN A 736 -4.86 -3.49 0.58
CA ASN A 736 -5.35 -4.63 -0.20
C ASN A 736 -5.94 -4.24 -1.57
N GLY A 737 -5.25 -4.56 -2.66
CA GLY A 737 -5.70 -4.23 -4.02
C GLY A 737 -7.07 -4.81 -4.39
N SER A 738 -7.40 -6.02 -3.91
CA SER A 738 -8.71 -6.60 -4.19
C SER A 738 -9.87 -5.89 -3.45
N ALA A 739 -9.61 -5.32 -2.27
CA ALA A 739 -10.58 -4.51 -1.53
C ALA A 739 -10.80 -3.14 -2.18
N GLN A 740 -9.72 -2.51 -2.68
CA GLN A 740 -9.79 -1.29 -3.47
C GLN A 740 -10.62 -1.51 -4.76
N GLN A 741 -10.36 -2.58 -5.52
CA GLN A 741 -11.20 -2.94 -6.67
C GLN A 741 -12.67 -3.18 -6.30
N ARG A 742 -12.95 -3.80 -5.13
CA ARG A 742 -14.33 -3.99 -4.67
C ARG A 742 -15.03 -2.66 -4.39
N VAL A 743 -14.42 -1.76 -3.61
CA VAL A 743 -15.07 -0.47 -3.25
C VAL A 743 -15.32 0.40 -4.49
N ILE A 744 -14.43 0.33 -5.49
CA ILE A 744 -14.63 0.99 -6.79
C ILE A 744 -15.87 0.41 -7.52
N ARG A 745 -15.95 -0.92 -7.65
CA ARG A 745 -17.10 -1.59 -8.29
C ARG A 745 -18.42 -1.35 -7.52
N ASP A 746 -18.38 -1.35 -6.19
CA ASP A 746 -19.53 -1.09 -5.34
C ASP A 746 -20.04 0.36 -5.53
N ALA A 747 -19.13 1.35 -5.58
CA ALA A 747 -19.49 2.75 -5.82
C ALA A 747 -20.05 2.98 -7.24
N LEU A 748 -19.48 2.31 -8.26
CA LEU A 748 -20.00 2.32 -9.64
C LEU A 748 -21.39 1.69 -9.73
N ALA A 749 -21.63 0.59 -9.02
CA ALA A 749 -22.94 -0.06 -8.96
C ALA A 749 -23.99 0.82 -8.27
N VAL A 750 -23.63 1.51 -7.17
CA VAL A 750 -24.50 2.51 -6.52
C VAL A 750 -24.78 3.70 -7.44
N ALA A 751 -23.80 4.15 -8.24
CA ALA A 751 -23.97 5.24 -9.20
C ALA A 751 -24.79 4.87 -10.45
N GLY A 752 -24.97 3.57 -10.73
CA GLY A 752 -25.54 3.07 -11.98
C GLY A 752 -24.66 3.36 -13.20
N LEU A 753 -23.32 3.34 -13.04
CA LEU A 753 -22.35 3.71 -14.07
C LEU A 753 -21.41 2.57 -14.45
N ALA A 754 -21.01 2.52 -15.72
CA ALA A 754 -19.94 1.65 -16.20
C ALA A 754 -18.54 2.27 -15.94
N PRO A 755 -17.46 1.48 -15.78
CA PRO A 755 -16.11 2.01 -15.56
C PRO A 755 -15.59 2.93 -16.68
N GLY A 756 -16.06 2.75 -17.92
CA GLY A 756 -15.73 3.63 -19.06
C GLY A 756 -16.42 5.00 -19.03
N GLU A 757 -17.32 5.24 -18.09
CA GLU A 757 -18.05 6.51 -17.96
C GLU A 757 -17.41 7.51 -16.99
N VAL A 758 -16.39 7.12 -16.24
CA VAL A 758 -15.62 8.02 -15.35
C VAL A 758 -14.35 8.47 -16.08
N ASP A 759 -14.16 9.78 -16.18
CA ASP A 759 -13.08 10.42 -16.96
C ASP A 759 -11.76 10.50 -16.19
N ALA A 760 -11.85 10.79 -14.88
CA ALA A 760 -10.71 11.04 -14.03
C ALA A 760 -10.83 10.36 -12.66
N VAL A 761 -9.68 10.03 -12.06
CA VAL A 761 -9.60 9.56 -10.67
C VAL A 761 -8.58 10.40 -9.93
N GLU A 762 -9.05 11.08 -8.90
CA GLU A 762 -8.22 11.63 -7.84
C GLU A 762 -7.86 10.49 -6.89
N ALA A 763 -6.65 9.97 -7.06
CA ALA A 763 -6.14 8.81 -6.37
C ALA A 763 -5.77 9.11 -4.91
N HIS A 764 -5.75 8.05 -4.09
CA HIS A 764 -5.20 8.16 -2.75
C HIS A 764 -3.68 8.46 -2.82
N GLY A 765 -2.93 7.82 -3.74
CA GLY A 765 -1.63 8.26 -4.28
C GLY A 765 -0.71 8.93 -3.27
N THR A 766 -0.12 8.14 -2.37
CA THR A 766 0.68 8.68 -1.25
C THR A 766 2.16 8.84 -1.57
N GLY A 767 2.62 8.42 -2.76
CA GLY A 767 4.04 8.40 -3.09
C GLY A 767 4.78 7.24 -2.41
N THR A 768 4.06 6.19 -1.98
CA THR A 768 4.66 5.07 -1.24
C THR A 768 4.99 3.90 -2.17
N PRO A 769 6.17 3.26 -2.02
CA PRO A 769 6.64 2.22 -2.95
C PRO A 769 5.78 0.94 -2.96
N LEU A 770 4.93 0.75 -1.94
CA LEU A 770 3.98 -0.37 -1.86
C LEU A 770 2.54 0.05 -2.18
N GLY A 771 2.08 1.20 -1.70
CA GLY A 771 0.69 1.63 -1.84
C GLY A 771 0.34 2.02 -3.27
N ASP A 772 1.21 2.78 -3.91
CA ASP A 772 0.96 3.34 -5.25
C ASP A 772 0.86 2.24 -6.32
N PRO A 773 1.72 1.19 -6.36
CA PRO A 773 1.52 0.09 -7.31
C PRO A 773 0.25 -0.74 -7.07
N ILE A 774 -0.18 -0.88 -5.81
CA ILE A 774 -1.42 -1.58 -5.46
C ILE A 774 -2.64 -0.79 -5.94
N GLU A 775 -2.66 0.52 -5.70
CA GLU A 775 -3.74 1.39 -6.21
C GLU A 775 -3.75 1.45 -7.74
N ALA A 776 -2.60 1.65 -8.39
CA ALA A 776 -2.52 1.68 -9.85
C ALA A 776 -3.04 0.36 -10.47
N THR A 777 -2.68 -0.79 -9.89
CA THR A 777 -3.19 -2.11 -10.31
C THR A 777 -4.71 -2.23 -10.10
N ALA A 778 -5.23 -1.70 -8.99
CA ALA A 778 -6.66 -1.65 -8.72
C ALA A 778 -7.40 -0.72 -9.70
N LEU A 779 -6.80 0.37 -10.16
CA LEU A 779 -7.35 1.26 -11.19
C LEU A 779 -7.27 0.64 -12.60
N LEU A 780 -6.20 -0.09 -12.93
CA LEU A 780 -6.03 -0.81 -14.20
C LEU A 780 -7.05 -1.96 -14.37
N ALA A 781 -7.18 -2.85 -13.38
CA ALA A 781 -8.24 -3.89 -13.35
C ALA A 781 -9.65 -3.34 -13.04
N THR A 782 -9.65 -2.11 -12.53
CA THR A 782 -10.71 -1.11 -12.36
C THR A 782 -11.37 -0.56 -13.61
N TYR A 783 -11.46 0.77 -13.55
CA TYR A 783 -11.52 1.69 -14.66
C TYR A 783 -10.81 1.21 -15.93
N GLY A 784 -9.53 0.84 -15.90
CA GLY A 784 -8.64 0.64 -17.07
C GLY A 784 -9.11 -0.27 -18.21
N GLN A 785 -10.17 -1.07 -18.02
CA GLN A 785 -10.70 -2.02 -19.00
C GLN A 785 -11.80 -1.41 -19.90
N ASP A 786 -12.08 -2.07 -21.04
CA ASP A 786 -13.23 -1.84 -21.93
C ASP A 786 -13.54 -0.38 -22.31
N ARG A 787 -12.52 0.35 -22.76
CA ARG A 787 -12.59 1.80 -23.00
C ARG A 787 -11.82 2.29 -24.22
N ALA A 788 -12.36 3.31 -24.88
CA ALA A 788 -11.75 3.95 -26.06
C ALA A 788 -10.80 5.11 -25.71
N ARG A 789 -10.88 5.65 -24.49
CA ARG A 789 -9.99 6.70 -23.96
C ARG A 789 -9.49 6.27 -22.58
N PRO A 790 -8.22 6.53 -22.22
CA PRO A 790 -7.73 6.22 -20.88
C PRO A 790 -8.42 7.08 -19.82
N VAL A 791 -8.56 6.56 -18.60
CA VAL A 791 -8.89 7.41 -17.43
C VAL A 791 -7.67 8.21 -17.05
N LEU A 792 -7.90 9.47 -16.69
CA LEU A 792 -6.88 10.39 -16.21
C LEU A 792 -6.69 10.21 -14.70
N VAL A 793 -5.47 9.99 -14.23
CA VAL A 793 -5.19 9.71 -12.81
C VAL A 793 -4.18 10.71 -12.26
N GLY A 794 -4.47 11.26 -11.09
CA GLY A 794 -3.56 12.19 -10.40
C GLY A 794 -3.81 12.26 -8.90
N SER A 795 -3.02 13.06 -8.17
CA SER A 795 -3.27 13.31 -6.75
C SER A 795 -2.83 14.70 -6.28
N ALA A 796 -3.70 15.39 -5.55
CA ALA A 796 -3.46 16.68 -4.90
C ALA A 796 -2.34 16.62 -3.85
N LYS A 797 -1.98 15.43 -3.37
CA LYS A 797 -0.90 15.25 -2.39
C LYS A 797 0.47 15.64 -2.93
N SER A 798 0.63 15.66 -4.24
CA SER A 798 1.82 16.21 -4.92
C SER A 798 1.97 17.73 -4.74
N ASN A 799 0.88 18.47 -4.53
CA ASN A 799 0.90 19.90 -4.21
C ASN A 799 0.87 20.15 -2.69
N LEU A 800 -0.03 19.46 -1.98
CA LEU A 800 -0.43 19.79 -0.61
C LEU A 800 0.18 18.85 0.45
N GLY A 801 0.93 17.82 0.06
CA GLY A 801 1.26 16.70 0.94
C GLY A 801 0.03 15.88 1.34
N HIS A 802 0.21 14.89 2.22
CA HIS A 802 -0.91 14.12 2.74
C HIS A 802 -1.58 14.88 3.90
N THR A 803 -2.66 15.60 3.59
CA THR A 803 -3.51 16.37 4.53
C THR A 803 -4.37 15.51 5.47
N GLN A 804 -3.87 14.33 5.82
CA GLN A 804 -4.41 13.43 6.84
C GLN A 804 -5.94 13.20 6.76
N ALA A 805 -6.73 13.54 7.79
CA ALA A 805 -8.18 13.28 7.78
C ALA A 805 -8.92 14.15 6.75
N ALA A 806 -8.35 15.29 6.35
CA ALA A 806 -8.86 16.16 5.30
C ALA A 806 -8.46 15.70 3.87
N ALA A 807 -7.63 14.67 3.71
CA ALA A 807 -7.14 14.25 2.39
C ALA A 807 -8.25 13.86 1.41
N GLY A 808 -9.33 13.25 1.92
CA GLY A 808 -10.51 12.93 1.12
C GLY A 808 -11.25 14.16 0.59
N VAL A 809 -11.50 15.15 1.45
CA VAL A 809 -12.20 16.38 1.05
C VAL A 809 -11.31 17.27 0.18
N ALA A 810 -9.99 17.32 0.40
CA ALA A 810 -9.06 18.02 -0.50
C ALA A 810 -9.17 17.51 -1.96
N GLY A 811 -9.26 16.18 -2.13
CA GLY A 811 -9.48 15.56 -3.44
C GLY A 811 -10.86 15.88 -4.05
N VAL A 812 -11.92 15.88 -3.23
CA VAL A 812 -13.27 16.30 -3.66
C VAL A 812 -13.26 17.76 -4.14
N LEU A 813 -12.69 18.68 -3.37
CA LEU A 813 -12.64 20.10 -3.72
C LEU A 813 -11.83 20.35 -4.99
N LYS A 814 -10.67 19.68 -5.16
CA LYS A 814 -9.89 19.70 -6.41
C LYS A 814 -10.74 19.25 -7.61
N MET A 815 -11.51 18.17 -7.49
CA MET A 815 -12.36 17.67 -8.59
C MET A 815 -13.55 18.59 -8.89
N VAL A 816 -14.18 19.18 -7.87
CA VAL A 816 -15.24 20.20 -8.04
C VAL A 816 -14.71 21.42 -8.79
N LEU A 817 -13.53 21.93 -8.41
CA LEU A 817 -12.88 23.04 -9.11
C LEU A 817 -12.48 22.65 -10.55
N ALA A 818 -11.91 21.47 -10.75
CA ALA A 818 -11.58 20.97 -12.09
C ALA A 818 -12.80 20.84 -13.02
N MET A 819 -13.97 20.46 -12.48
CA MET A 819 -15.23 20.48 -13.23
C MET A 819 -15.67 21.91 -13.57
N ARG A 820 -15.65 22.84 -12.59
CA ARG A 820 -16.01 24.25 -12.76
C ARG A 820 -15.16 24.95 -13.83
N HIS A 821 -13.84 24.76 -13.81
CA HIS A 821 -12.91 25.36 -14.76
C HIS A 821 -12.70 24.51 -16.03
N GLY A 822 -13.25 23.31 -16.09
CA GLY A 822 -13.15 22.42 -17.25
C GLY A 822 -11.73 21.97 -17.58
N ARG A 823 -10.85 21.86 -16.58
CA ARG A 823 -9.42 21.60 -16.73
C ARG A 823 -8.91 20.78 -15.55
N LEU A 824 -8.06 19.80 -15.81
CA LEU A 824 -7.41 18.96 -14.79
C LEU A 824 -5.98 19.47 -14.56
N PRO A 825 -5.60 19.86 -13.33
CA PRO A 825 -4.23 20.26 -13.02
C PRO A 825 -3.29 19.05 -13.00
N ALA A 826 -2.01 19.31 -13.27
CA ALA A 826 -0.96 18.31 -13.23
C ALA A 826 -0.75 17.73 -11.82
N THR A 827 -0.14 16.55 -11.77
CA THR A 827 0.38 15.90 -10.56
C THR A 827 1.88 16.17 -10.50
N LEU A 828 2.34 16.89 -9.49
CA LEU A 828 3.74 17.28 -9.38
C LEU A 828 4.64 16.07 -9.08
N HIS A 829 5.92 16.24 -9.39
CA HIS A 829 7.01 15.29 -9.14
C HIS A 829 6.90 13.94 -9.89
N LEU A 830 5.94 13.79 -10.80
CA LEU A 830 5.85 12.67 -11.72
C LEU A 830 6.73 12.95 -12.97
N ASN A 831 7.84 12.22 -13.07
CA ASN A 831 8.80 12.30 -14.17
C ASN A 831 8.89 10.98 -14.95
N VAL A 832 8.88 9.85 -14.24
CA VAL A 832 8.99 8.50 -14.80
C VAL A 832 7.98 7.60 -14.09
N PRO A 833 6.95 7.07 -14.78
CA PRO A 833 5.98 6.17 -14.17
C PRO A 833 6.64 4.95 -13.51
N SER A 834 6.12 4.54 -12.36
CA SER A 834 6.73 3.48 -11.53
C SER A 834 6.91 2.17 -12.31
N PRO A 835 8.12 1.58 -12.32
CA PRO A 835 8.40 0.31 -13.01
C PRO A 835 7.82 -0.92 -12.29
N HIS A 836 7.17 -0.71 -11.13
CA HIS A 836 6.47 -1.75 -10.39
C HIS A 836 5.01 -1.93 -10.84
N VAL A 837 4.54 -1.10 -11.77
CA VAL A 837 3.21 -1.18 -12.39
C VAL A 837 3.36 -1.52 -13.87
N ASN A 838 2.55 -2.45 -14.35
CA ASN A 838 2.46 -2.75 -15.78
C ASN A 838 1.39 -1.86 -16.43
N TRP A 839 1.77 -0.66 -16.84
CA TRP A 839 0.86 0.34 -17.40
C TRP A 839 0.18 -0.10 -18.70
N ASP A 840 0.71 -1.11 -19.39
CA ASP A 840 0.13 -1.69 -20.61
C ASP A 840 -1.09 -2.62 -20.34
N ASP A 841 -1.37 -3.01 -19.08
CA ASP A 841 -2.50 -3.90 -18.74
C ASP A 841 -3.89 -3.23 -18.81
N GLY A 842 -3.96 -1.93 -19.09
CA GLY A 842 -5.22 -1.20 -19.22
C GLY A 842 -5.02 0.28 -19.57
N ALA A 843 -6.04 0.91 -20.15
CA ALA A 843 -5.96 2.30 -20.55
C ALA A 843 -6.13 3.24 -19.33
N VAL A 844 -5.00 3.57 -18.72
CA VAL A 844 -4.80 4.58 -17.67
C VAL A 844 -3.74 5.56 -18.16
N ARG A 845 -3.97 6.86 -18.00
CA ARG A 845 -2.98 7.92 -18.25
C ARG A 845 -2.79 8.72 -16.96
N LEU A 846 -1.55 8.86 -16.52
CA LEU A 846 -1.22 9.74 -15.40
C LEU A 846 -1.28 11.22 -15.87
N LEU A 847 -1.71 12.11 -14.99
CA LEU A 847 -1.76 13.56 -15.21
C LEU A 847 -0.38 14.17 -14.91
N ASP A 848 0.55 14.00 -15.83
CA ASP A 848 1.90 14.61 -15.82
C ASP A 848 1.88 16.09 -16.23
N GLU A 849 1.02 16.45 -17.19
CA GLU A 849 0.77 17.82 -17.65
C GLU A 849 -0.67 18.28 -17.34
N PRO A 850 -0.94 19.60 -17.23
CA PRO A 850 -2.30 20.09 -17.01
C PRO A 850 -3.12 20.00 -18.30
N MET A 851 -4.24 19.29 -18.25
CA MET A 851 -5.05 18.93 -19.43
C MET A 851 -6.41 19.62 -19.44
N ASP A 852 -6.86 20.08 -20.60
CA ASP A 852 -8.23 20.52 -20.79
C ASP A 852 -9.20 19.32 -20.74
N TRP A 853 -10.31 19.51 -20.05
CA TRP A 853 -11.33 18.48 -19.82
C TRP A 853 -12.68 18.97 -20.38
N PRO A 854 -12.90 18.92 -21.71
CA PRO A 854 -14.16 19.40 -22.31
C PRO A 854 -15.32 18.42 -22.08
N ARG A 855 -16.56 18.94 -22.06
CA ARG A 855 -17.79 18.12 -22.06
C ARG A 855 -17.94 17.35 -23.37
N ALA A 856 -17.52 16.08 -23.38
CA ALA A 856 -17.54 15.23 -24.58
C ALA A 856 -18.93 14.60 -24.86
N GLY A 857 -19.99 15.43 -24.88
CA GLY A 857 -21.37 14.99 -25.11
C GLY A 857 -22.06 14.33 -23.90
N ARG A 858 -21.38 14.26 -22.74
CA ARG A 858 -21.93 13.86 -21.44
C ARG A 858 -21.31 14.72 -20.32
N PRO A 859 -21.90 14.76 -19.11
CA PRO A 859 -21.29 15.41 -17.96
C PRO A 859 -19.89 14.85 -17.66
N ARG A 860 -19.01 15.73 -17.16
CA ARG A 860 -17.71 15.36 -16.59
C ARG A 860 -17.92 14.52 -15.33
N ARG A 861 -17.20 13.40 -15.23
CA ARG A 861 -17.28 12.48 -14.07
C ARG A 861 -15.90 12.17 -13.52
N ALA A 862 -15.71 12.39 -12.23
CA ALA A 862 -14.48 12.03 -11.54
C ALA A 862 -14.78 11.18 -10.30
N ALA A 863 -13.88 10.27 -9.98
CA ALA A 863 -13.91 9.55 -8.71
C ALA A 863 -12.79 10.04 -7.78
N VAL A 864 -13.01 9.90 -6.47
CA VAL A 864 -12.03 10.22 -5.43
C VAL A 864 -11.85 9.01 -4.52
N SER A 865 -10.60 8.55 -4.37
CA SER A 865 -10.22 7.45 -3.49
C SER A 865 -9.61 7.95 -2.19
N SER A 866 -9.93 7.32 -1.07
CA SER A 866 -9.09 7.39 0.12
C SER A 866 -9.02 6.06 0.87
N PHE A 867 -7.80 5.62 1.16
CA PHE A 867 -7.50 4.35 1.80
C PHE A 867 -6.79 4.61 3.12
N SER A 868 -7.18 3.89 4.17
CA SER A 868 -6.64 4.11 5.52
C SER A 868 -5.57 3.10 5.88
N LEU A 869 -4.61 3.54 6.71
CA LEU A 869 -3.66 2.66 7.41
C LEU A 869 -4.36 1.66 8.36
N SER A 870 -5.64 1.82 8.69
CA SER A 870 -6.43 0.82 9.42
C SER A 870 -7.17 -0.17 8.50
N GLY A 871 -6.98 -0.06 7.18
CA GLY A 871 -7.65 -0.89 6.17
C GLY A 871 -9.11 -0.49 5.91
N THR A 872 -9.56 0.70 6.29
CA THR A 872 -10.86 1.27 5.86
C THR A 872 -10.72 2.00 4.53
N ASN A 873 -11.46 1.55 3.52
CA ASN A 873 -11.45 2.14 2.18
C ASN A 873 -12.74 2.93 1.91
N ALA A 874 -12.60 4.08 1.28
CA ALA A 874 -13.71 4.90 0.82
C ALA A 874 -13.48 5.31 -0.64
N HIS A 875 -14.54 5.23 -1.45
CA HIS A 875 -14.53 5.69 -2.83
C HIS A 875 -15.83 6.43 -3.15
N VAL A 876 -15.73 7.62 -3.74
CA VAL A 876 -16.87 8.45 -4.13
C VAL A 876 -16.79 8.81 -5.61
N ILE A 877 -17.94 8.94 -6.27
CA ILE A 877 -18.06 9.34 -7.68
C ILE A 877 -18.86 10.63 -7.74
N LEU A 878 -18.22 11.66 -8.28
CA LEU A 878 -18.77 12.99 -8.51
C LEU A 878 -19.12 13.15 -9.98
N GLU A 879 -20.24 13.83 -10.24
CA GLU A 879 -20.64 14.25 -11.56
C GLU A 879 -20.86 15.76 -11.57
N GLU A 880 -20.43 16.37 -12.66
CA GLU A 880 -20.68 17.77 -12.96
C GLU A 880 -22.20 18.06 -13.04
N PRO A 881 -22.68 19.16 -12.44
CA PRO A 881 -24.09 19.49 -12.47
C PRO A 881 -24.60 19.68 -13.90
N GLU A 882 -25.88 19.31 -14.11
CA GLU A 882 -26.62 19.78 -15.28
C GLU A 882 -26.46 21.30 -15.38
N PRO A 883 -26.16 21.84 -16.59
CA PRO A 883 -26.07 23.29 -16.74
C PRO A 883 -27.42 23.88 -16.34
N GLN A 884 -27.44 24.59 -15.20
CA GLN A 884 -28.59 25.40 -14.86
C GLN A 884 -28.75 26.41 -16.02
N PRO A 885 -29.95 26.56 -16.60
CA PRO A 885 -30.15 27.62 -17.57
C PRO A 885 -29.75 28.92 -16.89
N GLU A 886 -28.83 29.68 -17.49
CA GLU A 886 -28.66 31.07 -17.10
C GLU A 886 -30.06 31.70 -17.15
N PRO A 887 -30.50 32.40 -16.09
CA PRO A 887 -31.79 33.06 -16.14
C PRO A 887 -31.76 33.98 -17.36
N GLU A 888 -32.62 33.71 -18.35
CA GLU A 888 -32.80 34.63 -19.47
C GLU A 888 -33.02 36.01 -18.86
N PRO A 889 -32.26 37.05 -19.28
CA PRO A 889 -32.36 38.35 -18.65
C PRO A 889 -33.81 38.83 -18.80
N GLU A 890 -34.58 38.81 -17.71
CA GLU A 890 -35.95 39.27 -17.72
C GLU A 890 -35.95 40.68 -18.32
N PRO A 891 -36.75 40.95 -19.37
CA PRO A 891 -36.73 42.23 -20.03
C PRO A 891 -37.06 43.30 -18.99
N ALA A 892 -36.10 44.16 -18.66
CA ALA A 892 -36.07 44.94 -17.41
C ALA A 892 -37.39 45.67 -17.08
N THR A 893 -38.29 44.96 -16.37
CA THR A 893 -39.61 45.47 -15.99
C THR A 893 -39.53 46.17 -14.65
N ALA A 894 -39.89 47.45 -14.66
CA ALA A 894 -39.64 48.46 -13.62
C ALA A 894 -38.16 48.92 -13.57
N GLY A 895 -37.96 50.23 -13.71
CA GLY A 895 -36.63 50.82 -13.79
C GLY A 895 -35.82 50.64 -12.50
N ALA A 896 -34.50 50.50 -12.65
CA ALA A 896 -33.57 50.38 -11.53
C ALA A 896 -33.81 51.48 -10.48
N PRO A 897 -33.77 51.16 -9.18
CA PRO A 897 -34.03 52.14 -8.14
C PRO A 897 -33.00 53.28 -8.23
N PRO A 898 -33.41 54.56 -8.05
CA PRO A 898 -32.53 55.71 -8.26
C PRO A 898 -31.37 55.79 -7.26
N LEU A 899 -31.42 54.99 -6.18
CA LEU A 899 -30.36 54.77 -5.20
C LEU A 899 -30.34 53.27 -4.86
N ILE A 900 -29.16 52.67 -4.97
CA ILE A 900 -28.89 51.27 -4.67
C ILE A 900 -28.21 51.19 -3.29
N PRO A 901 -28.74 50.43 -2.32
CA PRO A 901 -28.15 50.31 -1.00
C PRO A 901 -27.22 49.09 -0.87
N TRP A 902 -25.94 49.31 -0.61
CA TRP A 902 -25.03 48.27 -0.13
C TRP A 902 -25.04 48.24 1.39
N VAL A 903 -25.62 47.17 1.94
CA VAL A 903 -25.77 46.95 3.38
C VAL A 903 -24.70 45.96 3.83
N LEU A 904 -23.69 46.44 4.54
CA LEU A 904 -22.70 45.59 5.20
C LEU A 904 -23.10 45.39 6.66
N SER A 905 -22.80 44.23 7.23
CA SER A 905 -22.96 43.99 8.66
C SER A 905 -21.81 43.16 9.25
N ALA A 906 -21.54 43.38 10.53
CA ALA A 906 -20.51 42.71 11.31
C ALA A 906 -20.99 42.55 12.76
N ALA A 907 -20.33 41.70 13.55
CA ALA A 907 -20.66 41.53 14.95
C ALA A 907 -20.37 42.80 15.78
N THR A 908 -19.29 43.50 15.44
CA THR A 908 -18.86 44.75 16.10
C THR A 908 -18.67 45.89 15.08
N PRO A 909 -18.76 47.16 15.49
CA PRO A 909 -18.49 48.30 14.62
C PRO A 909 -17.08 48.28 14.00
N GLU A 910 -16.09 47.81 14.74
CA GLU A 910 -14.68 47.78 14.37
C GLU A 910 -14.38 46.81 13.21
N ALA A 911 -15.24 45.81 13.00
CA ALA A 911 -15.11 44.84 11.91
C ALA A 911 -15.78 45.28 10.59
N LEU A 912 -16.56 46.37 10.58
CA LEU A 912 -17.20 46.89 9.36
C LEU A 912 -16.20 47.34 8.27
N PRO A 913 -15.05 47.99 8.58
CA PRO A 913 -14.04 48.30 7.57
C PRO A 913 -13.45 47.06 6.90
N ALA A 914 -13.22 45.97 7.66
CA ALA A 914 -12.71 44.72 7.11
C ALA A 914 -13.73 44.05 6.16
N GLN A 915 -15.04 44.12 6.48
CA GLN A 915 -16.11 43.67 5.58
C GLN A 915 -16.18 44.53 4.30
N ALA A 916 -16.00 45.84 4.40
CA ALA A 916 -15.92 46.73 3.25
C ALA A 916 -14.72 46.40 2.35
N GLU A 917 -13.55 46.15 2.95
CA GLU A 917 -12.33 45.79 2.22
C GLU A 917 -12.45 44.41 1.55
N ALA A 918 -13.02 43.41 2.23
CA ALA A 918 -13.26 42.08 1.66
C ALA A 918 -14.19 42.12 0.45
N LEU A 919 -15.28 42.91 0.52
CA LEU A 919 -16.15 43.14 -0.62
C LEU A 919 -15.43 43.87 -1.76
N LEU A 920 -14.62 44.90 -1.45
CA LEU A 920 -13.85 45.64 -2.44
C LEU A 920 -12.85 44.74 -3.18
N ARG A 921 -12.13 43.86 -2.47
CA ARG A 921 -11.23 42.87 -3.09
C ARG A 921 -12.00 41.95 -4.04
N ARG A 922 -13.13 41.38 -3.60
CA ARG A 922 -13.93 40.46 -4.42
C ARG A 922 -14.51 41.10 -5.69
N LEU A 923 -14.71 42.42 -5.69
CA LEU A 923 -15.15 43.21 -6.84
C LEU A 923 -14.02 43.66 -7.78
N THR A 924 -12.75 43.49 -7.38
CA THR A 924 -11.57 43.80 -8.21
C THR A 924 -10.89 42.57 -8.80
N ASP A 925 -11.16 41.37 -8.30
CA ASP A 925 -10.64 40.11 -8.86
C ASP A 925 -11.41 39.71 -10.14
N GLU A 926 -10.93 40.17 -11.30
CA GLU A 926 -11.54 39.96 -12.62
C GLU A 926 -11.28 38.54 -13.20
N ASP A 927 -11.86 37.51 -12.59
CA ASP A 927 -11.86 36.13 -13.14
C ASP A 927 -12.91 35.93 -14.25
N GLY A 928 -12.74 36.62 -15.38
CA GLY A 928 -13.37 36.32 -16.68
C GLY A 928 -14.89 36.54 -16.83
N ASN A 929 -15.65 36.46 -15.74
CA ASN A 929 -17.05 36.88 -15.67
C ASN A 929 -17.09 38.38 -15.37
N GLY A 930 -17.73 39.17 -16.25
CA GLY A 930 -17.78 40.63 -16.11
C GLY A 930 -18.33 41.09 -14.75
N ALA A 931 -17.85 42.24 -14.28
CA ALA A 931 -18.15 42.75 -12.94
C ALA A 931 -19.67 42.74 -12.62
N PRO A 932 -20.09 42.19 -11.46
CA PRO A 932 -21.50 42.07 -11.11
C PRO A 932 -22.17 43.44 -11.01
N SER A 933 -23.47 43.52 -11.34
CA SER A 933 -24.16 44.81 -11.29
C SER A 933 -24.27 45.29 -9.83
N ALA A 934 -24.32 46.61 -9.64
CA ALA A 934 -24.51 47.20 -8.32
C ALA A 934 -25.78 46.65 -7.62
N LEU A 935 -26.81 46.33 -8.40
CA LEU A 935 -28.08 45.80 -7.90
C LEU A 935 -27.96 44.34 -7.44
N ASP A 936 -27.19 43.50 -8.15
CA ASP A 936 -26.94 42.11 -7.75
C ASP A 936 -26.15 42.06 -6.44
N VAL A 937 -25.11 42.89 -6.33
CA VAL A 937 -24.33 43.04 -5.08
C VAL A 937 -25.22 43.50 -3.93
N ALA A 938 -26.09 44.50 -4.17
CA ALA A 938 -27.06 44.97 -3.17
C ALA A 938 -28.06 43.88 -2.75
N TYR A 939 -28.54 43.09 -3.71
CA TYR A 939 -29.44 41.97 -3.47
C TYR A 939 -28.77 40.90 -2.60
N SER A 940 -27.60 40.39 -3.00
CA SER A 940 -26.86 39.37 -2.23
C SER A 940 -26.53 39.84 -0.81
N LEU A 941 -26.06 41.08 -0.64
CA LEU A 941 -25.81 41.67 0.68
C LEU A 941 -27.07 41.72 1.57
N ALA A 942 -28.25 41.88 0.97
CA ALA A 942 -29.52 41.95 1.70
C ALA A 942 -30.16 40.57 1.94
N THR A 943 -29.92 39.56 1.10
CA THR A 943 -30.65 38.28 1.10
C THR A 943 -29.83 37.06 1.50
N THR A 944 -28.53 37.01 1.21
CA THR A 944 -27.69 35.80 1.44
C THR A 944 -26.67 35.94 2.58
N ARG A 945 -26.45 37.15 3.12
CA ARG A 945 -25.52 37.41 4.22
C ARG A 945 -26.22 37.51 5.58
N ALA A 946 -25.57 37.00 6.63
CA ALA A 946 -26.08 37.06 7.99
C ALA A 946 -26.27 38.51 8.46
N ARG A 947 -27.43 38.82 9.06
CA ARG A 947 -27.81 40.20 9.41
C ARG A 947 -27.31 40.61 10.80
N LEU A 948 -26.00 40.76 10.95
CA LEU A 948 -25.32 41.01 12.23
C LEU A 948 -25.63 42.40 12.85
N PRO A 949 -25.34 42.64 14.14
CA PRO A 949 -25.80 43.81 14.88
C PRO A 949 -25.20 45.15 14.42
N ALA A 950 -23.89 45.23 14.19
CA ALA A 950 -23.28 46.43 13.63
C ALA A 950 -23.51 46.45 12.12
N ARG A 951 -24.02 47.57 11.58
CA ARG A 951 -24.39 47.69 10.17
C ARG A 951 -23.89 49.02 9.61
N THR A 952 -23.50 49.03 8.35
CA THR A 952 -23.30 50.26 7.58
C THR A 952 -24.03 50.18 6.25
N VAL A 953 -24.65 51.28 5.85
CA VAL A 953 -25.31 51.40 4.54
C VAL A 953 -24.60 52.46 3.71
N VAL A 954 -24.13 52.04 2.55
CA VAL A 954 -23.63 52.93 1.49
C VAL A 954 -24.70 53.03 0.41
N LEU A 955 -24.97 54.25 -0.05
CA LEU A 955 -25.96 54.55 -1.09
C LEU A 955 -25.26 55.16 -2.30
N GLY A 956 -25.64 54.74 -3.51
CA GLY A 956 -25.09 55.24 -4.76
C GLY A 956 -25.93 54.80 -5.96
N THR A 957 -25.65 55.36 -7.14
CA THR A 957 -26.39 55.07 -8.39
C THR A 957 -25.74 53.96 -9.22
N ASN A 958 -24.46 53.67 -8.99
CA ASN A 958 -23.65 52.74 -9.77
C ASN A 958 -22.51 52.14 -8.93
N THR A 959 -21.89 51.06 -9.44
CA THR A 959 -20.81 50.31 -8.76
C THR A 959 -19.58 51.19 -8.46
N GLY A 960 -19.28 52.18 -9.30
CA GLY A 960 -18.14 53.10 -9.11
C GLY A 960 -18.34 54.03 -7.91
N GLU A 961 -19.52 54.65 -7.78
CA GLU A 961 -19.88 55.46 -6.62
C GLU A 961 -19.86 54.64 -5.32
N LEU A 962 -20.43 53.44 -5.35
CA LEU A 962 -20.55 52.56 -4.20
C LEU A 962 -19.18 52.04 -3.72
N THR A 963 -18.30 51.61 -4.64
CA THR A 963 -16.93 51.21 -4.29
C THR A 963 -16.09 52.39 -3.81
N ALA A 964 -16.22 53.58 -4.39
CA ALA A 964 -15.54 54.79 -3.92
C ALA A 964 -15.99 55.18 -2.50
N ALA A 965 -17.30 55.11 -2.22
CA ALA A 965 -17.86 55.42 -0.90
C ALA A 965 -17.49 54.37 0.17
N LEU A 966 -17.35 53.08 -0.19
CA LEU A 966 -16.77 52.07 0.70
C LEU A 966 -15.29 52.39 1.02
N ARG A 967 -14.46 52.68 0.00
CA ARG A 967 -13.04 53.05 0.19
C ARG A 967 -12.87 54.30 1.06
N ALA A 968 -13.78 55.26 0.94
CA ALA A 968 -13.78 56.49 1.72
C ALA A 968 -14.44 56.36 3.11
N GLY A 969 -15.05 55.22 3.43
CA GLY A 969 -15.74 54.98 4.70
C GLY A 969 -16.99 55.86 4.91
N THR A 970 -17.61 56.39 3.85
CA THR A 970 -18.70 57.39 3.92
C THR A 970 -20.10 56.80 4.15
N GLY A 971 -20.18 55.54 4.60
CA GLY A 971 -21.44 54.86 4.91
C GLY A 971 -22.08 55.33 6.21
N SER A 972 -23.41 55.22 6.30
CA SER A 972 -24.14 55.48 7.55
C SER A 972 -24.07 54.25 8.46
N THR A 973 -23.22 54.32 9.48
CA THR A 973 -23.04 53.28 10.50
C THR A 973 -24.09 53.35 11.61
N ALA A 974 -24.64 52.21 12.01
CA ALA A 974 -25.54 52.06 13.15
C ALA A 974 -25.38 50.68 13.80
N VAL A 975 -25.61 50.59 15.11
CA VAL A 975 -25.73 49.32 15.82
C VAL A 975 -27.21 49.04 16.05
N ALA A 976 -27.68 47.90 15.57
CA ALA A 976 -29.03 47.41 15.83
C ALA A 976 -29.17 47.06 17.33
N VAL A 977 -30.17 47.66 17.97
CA VAL A 977 -30.58 47.36 19.34
C VAL A 977 -31.90 46.61 19.33
N ASP A 978 -32.10 45.67 20.26
CA ASP A 978 -33.36 44.96 20.41
C ASP A 978 -34.50 45.94 20.71
N GLY A 979 -35.46 46.05 19.79
CA GLY A 979 -36.53 47.02 19.84
C GLY A 979 -37.43 47.00 18.62
N ALA A 980 -38.46 47.84 18.62
CA ALA A 980 -39.38 47.96 17.48
C ALA A 980 -38.71 48.71 16.31
N THR A 981 -38.76 48.13 15.11
CA THR A 981 -38.21 48.72 13.87
C THR A 981 -38.84 50.09 13.60
N ALA A 982 -38.03 51.15 13.67
CA ALA A 982 -38.43 52.51 13.31
C ALA A 982 -38.07 52.80 11.85
N PHE A 983 -39.07 52.95 10.98
CA PHE A 983 -38.87 53.44 9.61
C PHE A 983 -38.72 54.96 9.61
N LEU A 984 -37.49 55.45 9.53
CA LEU A 984 -37.21 56.88 9.41
C LEU A 984 -37.14 57.28 7.92
N PHE A 985 -38.27 57.68 7.35
CA PHE A 985 -38.28 58.32 6.03
C PHE A 985 -37.73 59.74 6.14
N SER A 986 -36.47 59.96 5.75
CA SER A 986 -35.91 61.29 5.62
C SER A 986 -36.41 61.95 4.33
N PRO A 987 -37.17 63.07 4.38
CA PRO A 987 -37.46 63.83 3.18
C PRO A 987 -36.15 64.46 2.70
N ALA A 988 -35.76 64.16 1.45
CA ALA A 988 -34.62 64.80 0.82
C ALA A 988 -34.77 66.34 0.82
N ARG A 989 -33.67 67.05 1.05
CA ARG A 989 -33.66 68.47 1.42
C ARG A 989 -34.36 69.38 0.40
N ALA A 990 -35.48 69.95 0.80
CA ALA A 990 -36.02 71.17 0.20
C ALA A 990 -36.77 72.02 1.26
N CYS A 991 -36.04 72.69 2.16
CA CYS A 991 -36.54 73.92 2.77
C CYS A 991 -35.41 74.82 3.28
N SER A 992 -35.49 76.10 2.91
CA SER A 992 -34.58 77.16 3.31
C SER A 992 -34.73 77.53 4.79
N THR A 993 -33.64 78.05 5.37
CA THR A 993 -33.56 78.70 6.68
C THR A 993 -34.77 79.59 7.03
N ARG A 994 -35.46 79.26 8.13
CA ARG A 994 -36.15 80.24 9.01
C ARG A 994 -36.13 79.75 10.46
N THR A 995 -36.21 80.70 11.39
CA THR A 995 -35.58 80.63 12.72
C THR A 995 -36.57 80.78 13.89
N TRP A 996 -36.29 80.07 15.00
CA TRP A 996 -36.83 80.25 16.38
C TRP A 996 -38.35 80.00 16.62
N PRO A 997 -38.84 79.83 17.88
CA PRO A 997 -38.17 79.52 19.17
C PRO A 997 -38.76 78.33 19.99
N ARG A 998 -38.18 78.07 21.18
CA ARG A 998 -38.52 77.01 22.17
C ARG A 998 -39.87 77.15 22.91
N ARG A 999 -40.46 76.00 23.33
CA ARG A 999 -41.24 75.66 24.57
C ARG A 999 -42.20 74.48 24.24
N SER A 1000 -42.75 73.63 25.13
CA SER A 1000 -42.47 73.24 26.52
C SER A 1000 -43.38 72.03 26.90
N GLU A 1001 -42.89 71.12 27.75
CA GLU A 1001 -43.65 70.30 28.73
C GLU A 1001 -44.84 69.37 28.37
N THR A 1002 -45.01 68.34 29.22
CA THR A 1002 -46.24 67.60 29.58
C THR A 1002 -47.09 66.86 28.52
N GLY A 1003 -46.94 65.52 28.50
CA GLY A 1003 -47.81 64.66 29.32
C GLY A 1003 -49.15 64.11 28.76
N TYR A 1004 -49.44 62.87 29.17
CA TYR A 1004 -50.75 62.18 29.28
C TYR A 1004 -51.40 61.47 28.05
N ARG A 1005 -51.46 60.14 28.20
CA ARG A 1005 -52.60 59.20 28.02
C ARG A 1005 -53.54 59.34 26.81
N CYS A 1006 -53.79 58.20 26.16
CA CYS A 1006 -55.11 57.88 25.60
C CYS A 1006 -55.71 56.63 26.27
N SER A 1007 -57.04 56.52 26.30
CA SER A 1007 -57.79 55.63 27.21
C SER A 1007 -58.84 54.76 26.50
N ARG A 1008 -58.92 53.49 26.95
CA ARG A 1008 -60.11 52.60 27.00
C ARG A 1008 -61.20 52.70 25.90
N ARG A 1009 -61.28 51.66 25.05
CA ARG A 1009 -62.32 50.58 24.99
C ARG A 1009 -63.81 50.94 25.28
N PRO A 1010 -64.84 50.25 24.68
CA PRO A 1010 -64.90 48.76 24.71
C PRO A 1010 -65.74 47.96 23.65
N SER A 1011 -65.59 46.61 23.74
CA SER A 1011 -66.62 45.56 23.45
C SER A 1011 -66.86 45.19 21.97
N ARG A 1012 -67.11 43.93 21.53
CA ARG A 1012 -67.35 42.56 22.09
C ARG A 1012 -66.78 41.53 21.05
N ARG A 1013 -66.55 40.22 21.25
CA ARG A 1013 -67.03 39.16 22.20
C ARG A 1013 -65.92 38.07 22.38
N SER A 1014 -66.11 37.10 23.28
CA SER A 1014 -65.02 36.39 24.00
C SER A 1014 -64.64 34.96 23.56
N PRO A 1015 -63.42 34.46 23.91
CA PRO A 1015 -63.09 33.04 24.10
C PRO A 1015 -63.34 32.60 25.57
N PRO A 1016 -63.11 31.32 25.94
CA PRO A 1016 -61.99 30.95 26.84
C PRO A 1016 -61.40 29.56 26.48
N SER A 1017 -60.47 28.87 27.16
CA SER A 1017 -59.78 28.95 28.47
C SER A 1017 -58.45 28.13 28.35
N TRP A 1018 -57.51 28.01 29.29
CA TRP A 1018 -57.24 28.52 30.65
C TRP A 1018 -55.69 28.58 30.82
N THR A 1019 -55.18 29.13 31.92
CA THR A 1019 -53.76 29.04 32.35
C THR A 1019 -53.69 29.22 33.87
N ARG A 1020 -52.73 28.58 34.56
CA ARG A 1020 -52.08 28.98 35.85
C ARG A 1020 -51.01 27.92 36.17
N CYS A 1021 -49.72 28.22 36.32
CA CYS A 1021 -49.01 29.17 37.21
C CYS A 1021 -49.07 28.79 38.70
N TRP A 1022 -47.93 28.42 39.30
CA TRP A 1022 -47.23 29.29 40.27
C TRP A 1022 -45.78 28.88 40.54
N THR A 1023 -45.00 29.79 41.13
CA THR A 1023 -43.55 29.73 41.37
C THR A 1023 -43.21 29.44 42.83
N GLY A 1024 -42.01 28.92 43.14
CA GLY A 1024 -41.52 28.89 44.54
C GLY A 1024 -40.27 28.06 44.86
N ARG A 1025 -39.10 28.74 44.87
CA ARG A 1025 -37.87 28.56 45.70
C ARG A 1025 -37.33 27.15 46.11
N SER A 1026 -36.00 27.01 46.00
CA SER A 1026 -35.11 25.99 46.62
C SER A 1026 -34.74 26.40 48.08
N PRO A 1027 -33.79 25.76 48.84
CA PRO A 1027 -32.80 24.72 48.50
C PRO A 1027 -32.47 23.64 49.58
N ARG A 1028 -31.49 22.76 49.28
CA ARG A 1028 -30.69 21.86 50.20
C ARG A 1028 -31.48 20.72 50.88
N SER A 1029 -30.90 19.59 51.32
CA SER A 1029 -29.58 18.92 51.13
C SER A 1029 -29.71 17.46 51.63
N SER A 1030 -28.71 16.58 51.36
CA SER A 1030 -28.29 15.39 52.17
C SER A 1030 -29.37 14.48 52.84
N GLY A 1031 -29.40 13.16 52.67
CA GLY A 1031 -28.43 12.19 52.14
C GLY A 1031 -28.77 10.77 52.65
N THR A 1032 -27.79 9.85 52.61
CA THR A 1032 -27.78 8.51 53.28
C THR A 1032 -28.85 7.47 52.90
N ASP A 1033 -28.42 6.53 52.03
CA ASP A 1033 -28.58 5.06 52.16
C ASP A 1033 -28.31 4.53 53.60
N PRO A 1034 -28.59 3.25 54.02
CA PRO A 1034 -28.48 2.02 53.21
C PRO A 1034 -29.39 0.80 53.59
N VAL A 1035 -29.08 -0.37 52.99
CA VAL A 1035 -29.38 -1.77 53.45
C VAL A 1035 -30.84 -2.25 53.28
N ASN A 1036 -31.17 -3.20 52.40
CA ASN A 1036 -30.79 -4.62 52.52
C ASN A 1036 -31.05 -5.43 51.22
N ALA A 1037 -30.19 -6.40 50.92
CA ALA A 1037 -30.45 -7.52 49.99
C ALA A 1037 -30.38 -8.84 50.79
N PRO A 1038 -30.99 -9.95 50.32
CA PRO A 1038 -30.12 -10.88 49.59
C PRO A 1038 -30.75 -11.69 48.44
N THR A 1039 -29.86 -12.04 47.53
CA THR A 1039 -29.86 -13.09 46.50
C THR A 1039 -30.83 -14.29 46.63
N MET A 1040 -31.35 -14.76 45.48
CA MET A 1040 -31.18 -16.16 45.04
C MET A 1040 -31.20 -16.31 43.51
N ARG A 1041 -30.57 -17.39 43.00
CA ARG A 1041 -30.34 -17.66 41.57
C ARG A 1041 -31.35 -18.67 40.97
N ARG A 1042 -31.63 -18.50 39.66
CA ARG A 1042 -31.91 -19.48 38.57
C ARG A 1042 -31.84 -21.00 38.93
N PRO A 1043 -32.65 -21.92 38.31
CA PRO A 1043 -32.53 -22.18 36.85
C PRO A 1043 -33.69 -22.80 36.01
N ARG A 1044 -33.50 -22.68 34.68
CA ARG A 1044 -33.86 -23.51 33.49
C ARG A 1044 -34.90 -24.67 33.53
N CYS A 1045 -35.79 -24.64 32.52
CA CYS A 1045 -36.29 -25.73 31.63
C CYS A 1045 -36.88 -27.04 32.23
N SER A 1046 -38.09 -27.48 31.84
CA SER A 1046 -38.34 -28.12 30.52
C SER A 1046 -39.80 -28.63 30.32
N ARG A 1047 -40.23 -28.79 29.04
CA ARG A 1047 -41.22 -29.74 28.40
C ARG A 1047 -42.54 -30.12 29.15
N PHE A 1048 -43.73 -30.16 28.52
CA PHE A 1048 -44.11 -31.17 27.51
C PHE A 1048 -45.39 -30.84 26.66
N ARG A 1049 -45.60 -31.66 25.60
CA ARG A 1049 -46.62 -31.73 24.50
C ARG A 1049 -48.12 -31.64 24.92
N TRP A 1050 -49.11 -31.35 24.04
CA TRP A 1050 -49.74 -32.16 22.94
C TRP A 1050 -50.74 -31.26 22.15
N ARG A 1051 -51.24 -31.46 20.90
CA ARG A 1051 -50.95 -32.30 19.69
C ARG A 1051 -51.84 -31.81 18.47
N CYS A 1052 -52.00 -32.64 17.43
CA CYS A 1052 -52.97 -32.61 16.28
C CYS A 1052 -52.67 -31.69 15.09
N SER A 1053 -52.81 -32.05 13.80
CA SER A 1053 -52.84 -33.30 12.99
C SER A 1053 -53.40 -32.91 11.60
N GLY A 1054 -52.81 -33.34 10.48
CA GLY A 1054 -53.28 -32.99 9.12
C GLY A 1054 -53.80 -34.17 8.28
N CYS A 1055 -54.33 -33.89 7.07
CA CYS A 1055 -54.64 -34.87 6.01
C CYS A 1055 -54.76 -34.21 4.62
N SER A 1056 -54.76 -35.02 3.55
CA SER A 1056 -54.49 -34.61 2.15
C SER A 1056 -55.72 -34.79 1.17
N PRO A 1057 -55.65 -35.33 -0.08
CA PRO A 1057 -55.73 -34.49 -1.31
C PRO A 1057 -56.65 -34.94 -2.50
N ARG A 1058 -56.75 -34.08 -3.55
CA ARG A 1058 -57.06 -34.34 -5.01
C ARG A 1058 -58.51 -34.55 -5.53
N TRP A 1059 -58.64 -34.32 -6.87
CA TRP A 1059 -59.80 -34.42 -7.82
C TRP A 1059 -60.77 -33.20 -7.86
N GLY A 1060 -61.33 -32.74 -9.00
CA GLY A 1060 -61.10 -33.04 -10.44
C GLY A 1060 -62.21 -32.49 -11.40
N CYS A 1061 -61.87 -32.17 -12.67
CA CYS A 1061 -62.73 -31.81 -13.84
C CYS A 1061 -63.42 -30.41 -13.92
N GLY A 1062 -63.49 -29.72 -15.08
CA GLY A 1062 -62.76 -29.94 -16.37
C GLY A 1062 -63.28 -29.17 -17.62
N ARG A 1063 -62.44 -29.19 -18.69
CA ARG A 1063 -62.70 -28.88 -20.15
C ARG A 1063 -63.02 -27.41 -20.54
N THR A 1064 -62.56 -26.83 -21.67
CA THR A 1064 -61.88 -27.26 -22.93
C THR A 1064 -60.70 -26.29 -23.29
N ARG A 1065 -59.88 -26.37 -24.35
CA ARG A 1065 -59.72 -27.23 -25.57
C ARG A 1065 -58.22 -27.26 -26.02
N TRP A 1066 -57.90 -27.72 -27.24
CA TRP A 1066 -56.57 -27.92 -27.89
C TRP A 1066 -56.73 -27.61 -29.43
N PRO A 1067 -55.71 -27.63 -30.34
CA PRO A 1067 -54.24 -27.43 -30.22
C PRO A 1067 -53.45 -26.86 -31.46
N GLY A 1068 -52.11 -26.77 -31.34
CA GLY A 1068 -51.10 -27.04 -32.39
C GLY A 1068 -49.67 -26.77 -31.84
N THR A 1069 -48.66 -27.64 -31.73
CA THR A 1069 -47.95 -28.61 -32.63
C THR A 1069 -47.35 -27.98 -33.89
N ARG A 1070 -46.07 -28.20 -34.30
CA ARG A 1070 -44.97 -29.06 -33.78
C ARG A 1070 -43.60 -28.72 -34.45
N SER A 1071 -42.51 -29.17 -33.83
CA SER A 1071 -41.22 -29.67 -34.41
C SER A 1071 -40.31 -28.83 -35.34
N ALA A 1072 -39.10 -28.56 -34.84
CA ALA A 1072 -37.78 -28.98 -35.34
C ALA A 1072 -37.38 -28.86 -36.83
N SER A 1073 -36.22 -28.22 -37.09
CA SER A 1073 -35.06 -28.86 -37.77
C SER A 1073 -33.82 -27.96 -37.84
N SER A 1074 -32.65 -28.54 -37.57
CA SER A 1074 -31.39 -28.26 -38.28
C SER A 1074 -31.15 -29.50 -39.19
N PRO A 1075 -30.26 -29.50 -40.23
CA PRO A 1075 -28.88 -28.97 -40.15
C PRO A 1075 -28.27 -28.39 -41.47
N GLN A 1076 -27.01 -27.93 -41.36
CA GLN A 1076 -25.95 -27.93 -42.39
C GLN A 1076 -26.23 -27.41 -43.82
N ARG A 1077 -25.44 -26.39 -44.24
CA ARG A 1077 -24.33 -26.55 -45.23
C ARG A 1077 -23.58 -25.23 -45.48
N THR A 1078 -22.25 -25.28 -45.45
CA THR A 1078 -21.37 -24.33 -46.15
C THR A 1078 -21.24 -24.74 -47.63
N PRO A 1079 -20.79 -23.83 -48.50
CA PRO A 1079 -19.45 -24.00 -49.04
C PRO A 1079 -18.63 -22.70 -49.22
N ARG A 1080 -17.34 -22.89 -49.55
CA ARG A 1080 -16.25 -21.90 -49.71
C ARG A 1080 -16.27 -21.15 -51.05
N ALA A 1081 -15.73 -19.93 -51.09
CA ALA A 1081 -14.82 -19.38 -52.13
C ALA A 1081 -14.37 -17.94 -51.71
N CYS A 1082 -13.10 -17.64 -51.44
CA CYS A 1082 -11.98 -17.34 -52.36
C CYS A 1082 -11.95 -15.93 -52.99
N SER A 1083 -11.19 -15.00 -52.38
CA SER A 1083 -10.36 -13.96 -53.04
C SER A 1083 -9.51 -13.27 -51.94
N ARG A 1084 -8.19 -13.43 -51.89
CA ARG A 1084 -7.07 -12.87 -52.70
C ARG A 1084 -6.39 -11.68 -51.99
N TRP A 1085 -5.09 -11.82 -51.77
CA TRP A 1085 -4.15 -10.78 -51.33
C TRP A 1085 -4.01 -9.66 -52.39
N PRO A 1086 -3.42 -8.50 -52.03
CA PRO A 1086 -1.99 -8.32 -52.33
C PRO A 1086 -1.16 -7.61 -51.23
N THR A 1087 0.05 -8.11 -51.00
CA THR A 1087 1.25 -7.30 -50.65
C THR A 1087 1.80 -6.66 -51.95
N PRO A 1088 2.46 -5.49 -51.92
CA PRO A 1088 3.87 -5.35 -51.48
C PRO A 1088 4.12 -4.00 -50.74
N ALA A 1089 5.32 -3.48 -50.42
CA ALA A 1089 6.72 -3.86 -50.70
C ALA A 1089 7.66 -3.35 -49.57
N HIS A 1090 8.92 -3.82 -49.55
CA HIS A 1090 10.02 -3.31 -48.72
C HIS A 1090 10.31 -1.81 -48.94
N TRP A 1091 10.74 -1.10 -47.88
CA TRP A 1091 11.85 -0.13 -47.92
C TRP A 1091 12.59 -0.08 -46.57
N TRP A 1092 13.92 -0.14 -46.62
CA TRP A 1092 14.86 0.25 -45.54
C TRP A 1092 15.57 1.52 -46.04
N PRO A 1093 15.99 2.45 -45.16
CA PRO A 1093 17.43 2.49 -44.91
C PRO A 1093 17.89 2.88 -43.48
N ARG A 1094 19.17 2.62 -43.28
CA ARG A 1094 20.04 2.81 -42.11
C ARG A 1094 20.17 4.25 -41.54
N ALA A 1095 20.33 4.28 -40.21
CA ALA A 1095 21.40 4.91 -39.40
C ALA A 1095 21.63 6.43 -39.35
N GLY A 1096 22.00 6.89 -38.14
CA GLY A 1096 22.74 8.14 -37.88
C GLY A 1096 22.42 8.76 -36.51
N GLY A 1097 23.30 8.59 -35.51
CA GLY A 1097 23.15 9.14 -34.15
C GLY A 1097 23.74 8.22 -33.09
#